data_AF-A0A1X7KUW0-F1
#
_entry.id   AF-A0A1X7KUW0-F1
#
_cell.length_a   1.000
_cell.length_b   1.000
_cell.length_c   1.000
_cell.angle_alpha   90.00
_cell.angle_beta   90.00
_cell.angle_gamma   90.00
#
_symmetry.space_group_name_H-M   'P 1'
#
loop_
_entity.id
_entity.type
_entity.pdbx_description
1 polymer ?
#
loop_
_entity_poly.entity_id
_entity_poly.type
_entity_poly.pdbx_seq_one_letter_code
_entity_poly.pdbx_strand_id
1 'polypeptide(L)'
;MRRPAGLAGAVVAISLVLAMGSTPASIAVGAPVATPDNNSTSDPFGEHTPMMVVLDTSGSMNDEIDSVLGNGGRRIDSAQAALLDLVAALGAGQPYGMIAYPGRDAPTVDGCSTGRIETPLADLDPAQASAQIRRMTPDGDTPTGPALLRASQAITDRYGEDSIGVIVLVSDGESNCGTPPCEVAGDIRAAGIDVQVNTVGLQIDGPGEDELRCIADATGGRYVGVDDGDELIDAITGAALARTSVSVSGSESFSVVSGTGAAPGGTMQVTVRSSGRVPAADVRVSLSLALDDETAGSVLVTRPVRFLGNLGVGDERVVSFDVRPDDSLLGPATWNVSVTARNARPQLLHGKSTISDTLGQSALGALFDGVTRVAVVGDSYSSGEGAGSYIEGTDGGDGSKCHRSDTTYAAEIWTMKNVDLIACSGAVTSDFFNSQHSGDADVPPQLTVLRASALSKAPPQAVLLSIGGNDAGFADIATACIFGPVSCDNGIQLDWKGLKDNRTAAIERALAVQPDVADVLRAVDSAVNDASARRNRGGKVAPIVLIPYPRILPETSSGQEAPGGCFVGISAEEVAFLNDFFDALNTSVQLAAYTVRNEGHPVYVVPDVVDAFQPDHTICEGGSQSYAVFDNWDKVSTLHISALLGKSGLLHPNRDGHAAMARAISAWSKSRAARKVTSNAVPTWNPDLVGNEVPWIETVATNLLVPDHAAASAGGSVTVRRSGLSPGSQAVVRLDSSPTVLGTAVADEFGGVAETFRIPADVPVGEHHVVVFGFETDGEPVAVAQEMRIVPPGEIWLWPLVAVGIMLLLLSTGALLLARKRA
;
A
#
# COMPACT_ATOMS: atom_id res chain seq x y z
N MET A 1 -86.55 -26.46 29.35
CA MET A 1 -86.48 -26.48 30.83
C MET A 1 -85.01 -26.52 31.25
N ARG A 2 -84.60 -25.57 32.10
CA ARG A 2 -83.43 -25.49 33.01
C ARG A 2 -82.12 -26.27 32.67
N ARG A 3 -81.07 -25.52 32.28
CA ARG A 3 -79.72 -25.30 32.93
C ARG A 3 -78.96 -26.48 33.62
N PRO A 4 -77.64 -26.39 33.94
CA PRO A 4 -76.51 -25.57 33.38
C PRO A 4 -75.07 -26.23 33.43
N ALA A 5 -74.06 -25.44 33.00
CA ALA A 5 -72.67 -25.23 33.52
C ALA A 5 -71.69 -26.42 33.68
N GLY A 6 -70.36 -26.32 33.51
CA GLY A 6 -69.34 -25.29 33.26
C GLY A 6 -67.98 -26.00 33.50
N LEU A 7 -66.95 -25.93 32.67
CA LEU A 7 -65.86 -24.94 32.67
C LEU A 7 -64.95 -25.29 31.47
N ALA A 8 -64.46 -24.27 30.78
CA ALA A 8 -63.51 -24.36 29.67
C ALA A 8 -62.23 -23.59 30.04
N GLY A 9 -61.09 -24.03 29.50
CA GLY A 9 -59.87 -23.24 29.38
C GLY A 9 -58.72 -24.12 28.88
N ALA A 10 -57.78 -23.67 28.06
CA ALA A 10 -57.67 -22.53 27.15
C ALA A 10 -56.39 -22.80 26.36
N VAL A 11 -56.43 -22.74 25.03
CA VAL A 11 -55.24 -22.63 24.18
C VAL A 11 -55.14 -21.14 23.85
N VAL A 12 -54.04 -20.50 24.24
CA VAL A 12 -53.81 -19.07 24.03
C VAL A 12 -52.66 -18.92 23.04
N ALA A 13 -52.99 -18.52 21.82
CA ALA A 13 -52.12 -17.76 20.94
C ALA A 13 -52.67 -16.33 20.94
N ILE A 14 -51.85 -15.35 21.32
CA ILE A 14 -52.21 -13.93 21.30
C ILE A 14 -51.32 -13.23 20.27
N SER A 15 -51.99 -12.78 19.21
CA SER A 15 -51.64 -11.55 18.50
C SER A 15 -52.44 -10.38 19.09
N LEU A 16 -52.00 -9.15 18.78
CA LEU A 16 -52.76 -7.88 18.72
C LEU A 16 -52.49 -6.78 19.80
N VAL A 17 -51.71 -5.76 19.37
CA VAL A 17 -52.06 -4.32 19.22
C VAL A 17 -52.14 -3.33 20.40
N LEU A 18 -51.60 -2.12 20.10
CA LEU A 18 -51.89 -0.71 20.51
C LEU A 18 -50.63 -0.02 21.08
N ALA A 19 -50.24 1.20 20.69
CA ALA A 19 -51.08 2.37 20.44
C ALA A 19 -50.42 3.41 19.51
N MET A 20 -51.28 4.16 18.79
CA MET A 20 -50.97 5.43 18.15
C MET A 20 -50.88 6.53 19.22
N GLY A 21 -49.91 7.43 19.09
CA GLY A 21 -49.75 8.62 19.93
C GLY A 21 -48.79 9.63 19.27
N SER A 22 -49.26 10.86 19.13
CA SER A 22 -48.82 11.93 18.22
C SER A 22 -47.74 12.89 18.74
N THR A 23 -47.12 13.62 17.79
CA THR A 23 -46.42 14.95 17.83
C THR A 23 -44.89 14.97 18.02
N PRO A 24 -44.18 16.04 17.57
CA PRO A 24 -44.28 16.81 16.32
C PRO A 24 -42.95 16.85 15.53
N ALA A 25 -43.04 17.22 14.26
CA ALA A 25 -41.90 17.51 13.39
C ALA A 25 -41.04 18.66 13.96
N SER A 26 -39.75 18.37 14.18
CA SER A 26 -38.74 19.42 14.34
C SER A 26 -38.12 19.69 12.96
N ILE A 27 -38.32 20.93 12.51
CA ILE A 27 -37.69 21.52 11.33
C ILE A 27 -36.19 21.60 11.62
N ALA A 28 -35.39 20.75 11.00
CA ALA A 28 -33.96 20.99 10.88
C ALA A 28 -33.76 22.01 9.76
N VAL A 29 -33.43 23.23 10.16
CA VAL A 29 -32.86 24.25 9.27
C VAL A 29 -31.58 23.66 8.70
N GLY A 30 -31.60 23.33 7.42
CA GLY A 30 -30.40 22.93 6.69
C GLY A 30 -29.41 24.08 6.71
N ALA A 31 -28.26 23.87 7.36
CA ALA A 31 -27.10 24.70 7.14
C ALA A 31 -26.73 24.61 5.64
N PRO A 32 -26.38 25.72 4.97
CA PRO A 32 -25.96 25.66 3.59
C PRO A 32 -24.70 24.82 3.50
N VAL A 33 -24.76 23.76 2.69
CA VAL A 33 -23.57 23.07 2.21
C VAL A 33 -22.75 24.14 1.49
N ALA A 34 -21.60 24.48 2.05
CA ALA A 34 -20.60 25.27 1.36
C ALA A 34 -20.20 24.48 0.10
N THR A 35 -20.66 24.94 -1.05
CA THR A 35 -20.15 24.54 -2.35
C THR A 35 -18.65 24.85 -2.38
N PRO A 36 -17.78 23.87 -2.70
CA PRO A 36 -16.41 24.20 -3.04
C PRO A 36 -16.43 25.16 -4.22
N ASP A 37 -15.70 26.27 -4.09
CA ASP A 37 -15.58 27.29 -5.13
C ASP A 37 -15.07 26.65 -6.43
N ASN A 38 -15.81 26.91 -7.51
CA ASN A 38 -15.44 26.63 -8.89
C ASN A 38 -14.15 27.38 -9.24
N ASN A 39 -13.00 26.73 -9.10
CA ASN A 39 -11.77 27.17 -9.75
C ASN A 39 -11.66 26.46 -11.11
N SER A 40 -12.23 27.13 -12.11
CA SER A 40 -11.94 27.03 -13.55
C SER A 40 -11.42 25.68 -14.06
N THR A 41 -12.32 24.74 -14.33
CA THR A 41 -12.16 23.86 -15.48
C THR A 41 -12.42 24.69 -16.74
N SER A 42 -11.41 25.40 -17.24
CA SER A 42 -11.39 25.70 -18.67
C SER A 42 -11.10 24.38 -19.36
N ASP A 43 -12.15 23.68 -19.78
CA ASP A 43 -12.04 22.66 -20.82
C ASP A 43 -11.47 23.37 -22.07
N PRO A 44 -10.21 23.11 -22.47
CA PRO A 44 -9.64 23.80 -23.62
C PRO A 44 -10.17 23.22 -24.95
N PHE A 45 -10.93 22.12 -24.93
CA PHE A 45 -11.30 21.38 -26.12
C PHE A 45 -12.80 21.08 -26.12
N GLY A 46 -13.56 22.13 -26.45
CA GLY A 46 -15.01 22.07 -26.64
C GLY A 46 -15.47 20.93 -27.57
N GLU A 47 -16.72 20.55 -27.36
CA GLU A 47 -17.56 19.62 -28.13
C GLU A 47 -16.99 19.20 -29.51
N HIS A 48 -16.65 17.91 -29.58
CA HIS A 48 -16.36 17.12 -30.80
C HIS A 48 -15.07 17.48 -31.59
N THR A 49 -14.01 16.69 -31.39
CA THR A 49 -12.77 16.73 -32.22
C THR A 49 -13.10 16.62 -33.71
N PRO A 50 -12.67 17.55 -34.58
CA PRO A 50 -12.94 17.49 -36.01
C PRO A 50 -12.33 16.26 -36.67
N MET A 51 -13.12 15.63 -37.56
CA MET A 51 -12.72 14.46 -38.33
C MET A 51 -12.71 14.77 -39.82
N MET A 52 -11.62 14.42 -40.49
CA MET A 52 -11.49 14.42 -41.94
C MET A 52 -11.35 12.99 -42.45
N VAL A 53 -12.22 12.59 -43.37
CA VAL A 53 -12.02 11.34 -44.13
C VAL A 53 -11.26 11.67 -45.41
N VAL A 54 -10.22 10.91 -45.71
CA VAL A 54 -9.47 10.99 -46.96
C VAL A 54 -9.61 9.64 -47.65
N LEU A 55 -10.31 9.62 -48.77
CA LEU A 55 -10.63 8.39 -49.49
C LEU A 55 -9.89 8.34 -50.83
N ASP A 56 -9.18 7.23 -51.03
CA ASP A 56 -8.69 6.82 -52.34
C ASP A 56 -9.85 6.38 -53.24
N THR A 57 -9.92 6.99 -54.41
CA THR A 57 -10.80 6.64 -55.52
C THR A 57 -9.98 6.45 -56.79
N SER A 58 -8.72 6.03 -56.69
CA SER A 58 -7.83 5.74 -57.82
C SER A 58 -8.35 4.57 -58.66
N GLY A 59 -7.75 4.35 -59.85
CA GLY A 59 -8.19 3.32 -60.77
C GLY A 59 -8.24 1.90 -60.18
N SER A 60 -7.31 1.55 -59.27
CA SER A 60 -7.26 0.25 -58.58
C SER A 60 -8.48 -0.02 -57.70
N MET A 61 -9.14 1.03 -57.21
CA MET A 61 -10.37 0.90 -56.42
C MET A 61 -11.55 0.32 -57.22
N ASN A 62 -11.41 0.17 -58.55
CA ASN A 62 -12.38 -0.52 -59.40
C ASN A 62 -12.18 -2.04 -59.44
N ASP A 63 -11.11 -2.56 -58.86
CA ASP A 63 -10.84 -4.00 -58.79
C ASP A 63 -11.81 -4.70 -57.81
N GLU A 64 -12.05 -5.99 -58.05
CA GLU A 64 -12.94 -6.80 -57.21
C GLU A 64 -12.28 -7.13 -55.86
N ILE A 65 -13.08 -7.16 -54.79
CA ILE A 65 -12.66 -7.62 -53.47
C ILE A 65 -13.06 -9.09 -53.30
N ASP A 66 -12.11 -9.94 -52.93
CA ASP A 66 -12.40 -11.32 -52.53
C ASP A 66 -13.29 -11.32 -51.27
N SER A 67 -14.48 -11.91 -51.34
CA SER A 67 -15.35 -12.11 -50.15
C SER A 67 -15.54 -13.61 -49.88
N VAL A 68 -15.39 -14.01 -48.62
CA VAL A 68 -15.61 -15.39 -48.15
C VAL A 68 -17.09 -15.83 -48.32
N LEU A 69 -18.01 -14.88 -48.58
CA LEU A 69 -19.46 -15.11 -48.67
C LEU A 69 -20.06 -14.99 -50.09
N GLY A 70 -19.25 -14.83 -51.14
CA GLY A 70 -19.71 -14.98 -52.54
C GLY A 70 -20.55 -13.83 -53.12
N ASN A 71 -20.60 -12.68 -52.45
CA ASN A 71 -21.15 -11.43 -53.00
C ASN A 71 -19.99 -10.43 -53.21
N GLY A 72 -19.05 -10.76 -54.10
CA GLY A 72 -17.95 -9.86 -54.45
C GLY A 72 -18.48 -8.53 -55.03
N GLY A 73 -17.98 -7.42 -54.50
CA GLY A 73 -18.16 -6.07 -55.04
C GLY A 73 -16.80 -5.46 -55.40
N ARG A 74 -16.77 -4.23 -55.89
CA ARG A 74 -15.49 -3.53 -56.10
C ARG A 74 -14.96 -3.01 -54.77
N ARG A 75 -13.65 -2.79 -54.66
CA ARG A 75 -13.02 -2.19 -53.46
C ARG A 75 -13.68 -0.86 -53.06
N ILE A 76 -14.04 -0.03 -54.05
CA ILE A 76 -14.80 1.21 -53.81
C ILE A 76 -16.18 0.98 -53.19
N ASP A 77 -16.87 -0.11 -53.53
CA ASP A 77 -18.20 -0.40 -53.00
C ASP A 77 -18.10 -0.76 -51.50
N SER A 78 -17.02 -1.45 -51.10
CA SER A 78 -16.72 -1.78 -49.69
C SER A 78 -16.32 -0.54 -48.89
N ALA A 79 -15.47 0.31 -49.45
CA ALA A 79 -15.10 1.58 -48.84
C ALA A 79 -16.32 2.49 -48.62
N GLN A 80 -17.23 2.55 -49.61
CA GLN A 80 -18.49 3.29 -49.49
C GLN A 80 -19.39 2.73 -48.37
N ALA A 81 -19.52 1.41 -48.26
CA ALA A 81 -20.31 0.78 -47.20
C ALA A 81 -19.79 1.16 -45.81
N ALA A 82 -18.49 1.04 -45.58
CA ALA A 82 -17.91 1.37 -44.28
C ALA A 82 -18.00 2.85 -43.93
N LEU A 83 -17.85 3.75 -44.92
CA LEU A 83 -18.03 5.18 -44.70
C LEU A 83 -19.49 5.53 -44.39
N LEU A 84 -20.46 4.82 -44.97
CA LEU A 84 -21.88 5.00 -44.64
C LEU A 84 -22.16 4.59 -43.19
N ASP A 85 -21.57 3.49 -42.73
CA ASP A 85 -21.70 3.04 -41.34
C ASP A 85 -20.97 3.97 -40.36
N LEU A 86 -19.79 4.48 -40.73
CA LEU A 86 -19.13 5.54 -39.97
C LEU A 86 -20.03 6.77 -39.82
N VAL A 87 -20.60 7.27 -40.92
CA VAL A 87 -21.50 8.44 -40.90
C VAL A 87 -22.73 8.16 -40.01
N ALA A 88 -23.27 6.94 -40.04
CA ALA A 88 -24.36 6.54 -39.15
C ALA A 88 -23.93 6.51 -37.67
N ALA A 89 -22.70 6.07 -37.39
CA ALA A 89 -22.16 5.93 -36.04
C ALA A 89 -21.76 7.28 -35.39
N LEU A 90 -21.25 8.24 -36.17
CA LEU A 90 -20.83 9.57 -35.69
C LEU A 90 -22.01 10.40 -35.16
N GLY A 91 -23.20 10.27 -35.78
CA GLY A 91 -24.40 11.04 -35.42
C GLY A 91 -24.36 12.51 -35.88
N ALA A 92 -25.52 13.17 -35.92
CA ALA A 92 -25.63 14.56 -36.37
C ALA A 92 -24.89 15.52 -35.40
N GLY A 93 -24.20 16.53 -35.95
CA GLY A 93 -23.49 17.57 -35.18
C GLY A 93 -22.00 17.33 -34.92
N GLN A 94 -21.45 16.17 -35.28
CA GLN A 94 -20.00 15.93 -35.25
C GLN A 94 -19.31 16.74 -36.35
N PRO A 95 -18.25 17.55 -36.08
CA PRO A 95 -17.51 18.20 -37.14
C PRO A 95 -16.81 17.17 -38.02
N TYR A 96 -17.24 17.11 -39.28
CA TYR A 96 -16.88 16.11 -40.26
C TYR A 96 -16.60 16.78 -41.61
N GLY A 97 -15.55 16.33 -42.28
CA GLY A 97 -15.26 16.66 -43.67
C GLY A 97 -14.72 15.45 -44.41
N MET A 98 -14.73 15.54 -45.74
CA MET A 98 -14.28 14.44 -46.59
C MET A 98 -13.58 14.96 -47.84
N ILE A 99 -12.44 14.36 -48.14
CA ILE A 99 -11.66 14.54 -49.37
C ILE A 99 -11.62 13.20 -50.09
N ALA A 100 -11.83 13.22 -51.41
CA ALA A 100 -11.59 12.07 -52.29
C ALA A 100 -10.49 12.40 -53.29
N TYR A 101 -9.59 11.44 -53.53
CA TYR A 101 -8.52 11.59 -54.53
C TYR A 101 -8.48 10.43 -55.52
N PRO A 102 -8.13 10.68 -56.80
CA PRO A 102 -7.83 11.98 -57.39
C PRO A 102 -9.13 12.72 -57.74
N GLY A 103 -9.26 13.97 -57.28
CA GLY A 103 -10.47 14.75 -57.47
C GLY A 103 -10.44 15.57 -58.76
N ARG A 104 -11.50 15.54 -59.58
CA ARG A 104 -11.60 16.45 -60.74
C ARG A 104 -11.64 17.91 -60.29
N ASP A 105 -11.03 18.80 -61.08
CA ASP A 105 -10.97 20.25 -60.83
C ASP A 105 -10.28 20.68 -59.52
N ALA A 106 -9.59 19.77 -58.83
CA ALA A 106 -8.74 20.11 -57.69
C ALA A 106 -7.34 20.59 -58.16
N PRO A 107 -6.65 21.42 -57.35
CA PRO A 107 -5.28 21.85 -57.62
C PRO A 107 -4.36 20.66 -57.88
N THR A 108 -3.43 20.82 -58.81
CA THR A 108 -2.49 19.77 -59.18
C THR A 108 -1.09 20.02 -58.62
N VAL A 109 -0.40 18.95 -58.23
CA VAL A 109 1.02 18.91 -57.88
C VAL A 109 1.66 17.84 -58.74
N ASP A 110 2.73 18.20 -59.46
CA ASP A 110 3.44 17.31 -60.41
C ASP A 110 2.54 16.63 -61.46
N GLY A 111 1.41 17.26 -61.80
CA GLY A 111 0.44 16.76 -62.77
C GLY A 111 -0.73 15.97 -62.16
N CYS A 112 -0.68 15.64 -60.87
CA CYS A 112 -1.74 14.88 -60.18
C CYS A 112 -2.62 15.76 -59.31
N SER A 113 -3.90 15.43 -59.24
CA SER A 113 -4.88 16.16 -58.42
C SER A 113 -4.65 15.96 -56.92
N THR A 114 -4.55 17.03 -56.13
CA THR A 114 -4.43 16.99 -54.66
C THR A 114 -5.67 16.50 -53.91
N GLY A 115 -6.67 15.97 -54.62
CA GLY A 115 -7.95 15.54 -54.06
C GLY A 115 -8.98 16.67 -53.97
N ARG A 116 -10.24 16.31 -54.17
CA ARG A 116 -11.39 17.22 -54.12
C ARG A 116 -12.04 17.14 -52.75
N ILE A 117 -12.32 18.29 -52.16
CA ILE A 117 -13.15 18.38 -50.96
C ILE A 117 -14.59 18.06 -51.37
N GLU A 118 -15.04 16.85 -51.06
CA GLU A 118 -16.39 16.38 -51.33
C GLU A 118 -17.37 16.90 -50.28
N THR A 119 -16.90 16.98 -49.04
CA THR A 119 -17.65 17.57 -47.92
C THR A 119 -16.72 18.54 -47.17
N PRO A 120 -16.99 19.85 -47.19
CA PRO A 120 -16.26 20.80 -46.37
C PRO A 120 -16.39 20.46 -44.88
N LEU A 121 -15.34 20.70 -44.10
CA LEU A 121 -15.33 20.43 -42.67
C LEU A 121 -16.35 21.32 -41.94
N ALA A 122 -17.46 20.72 -41.51
CA ALA A 122 -18.59 21.36 -40.84
C ALA A 122 -19.38 20.33 -40.02
N ASP A 123 -20.43 20.75 -39.31
CA ASP A 123 -21.31 19.84 -38.58
C ASP A 123 -21.93 18.80 -39.54
N LEU A 124 -21.81 17.52 -39.19
CA LEU A 124 -22.24 16.41 -40.03
C LEU A 124 -23.77 16.45 -40.28
N ASP A 125 -24.15 16.56 -41.56
CA ASP A 125 -25.45 16.15 -42.10
C ASP A 125 -25.32 14.71 -42.65
N PRO A 126 -25.85 13.70 -41.93
CA PRO A 126 -25.69 12.30 -42.33
C PRO A 126 -26.30 11.99 -43.70
N ALA A 127 -27.38 12.68 -44.09
CA ALA A 127 -28.06 12.45 -45.36
C ALA A 127 -27.23 13.01 -46.52
N GLN A 128 -26.66 14.21 -46.35
CA GLN A 128 -25.78 14.82 -47.35
C GLN A 128 -24.48 14.02 -47.51
N ALA A 129 -23.82 13.67 -46.41
CA ALA A 129 -22.58 12.88 -46.44
C ALA A 129 -22.81 11.51 -47.11
N SER A 130 -23.88 10.81 -46.73
CA SER A 130 -24.25 9.53 -47.35
C SER A 130 -24.51 9.64 -48.85
N ALA A 131 -25.12 10.75 -49.31
CA ALA A 131 -25.39 10.96 -50.73
C ALA A 131 -24.11 11.23 -51.54
N GLN A 132 -23.09 11.87 -50.95
CA GLN A 132 -21.80 12.08 -51.59
C GLN A 132 -21.00 10.78 -51.68
N ILE A 133 -20.94 10.02 -50.58
CA ILE A 133 -20.23 8.72 -50.53
C ILE A 133 -20.72 7.80 -51.65
N ARG A 134 -22.04 7.67 -51.82
CA ARG A 134 -22.65 6.79 -52.86
C ARG A 134 -22.37 7.20 -54.31
N ARG A 135 -21.87 8.42 -54.56
CA ARG A 135 -21.63 8.95 -55.91
C ARG A 135 -20.18 8.84 -56.36
N MET A 136 -19.29 8.37 -55.48
CA MET A 136 -17.88 8.24 -55.81
C MET A 136 -17.65 7.14 -56.85
N THR A 137 -16.73 7.42 -57.76
CA THR A 137 -16.35 6.50 -58.83
C THR A 137 -14.83 6.45 -58.93
N PRO A 138 -14.23 5.27 -59.12
CA PRO A 138 -12.80 5.14 -59.35
C PRO A 138 -12.33 5.91 -60.60
N ASP A 139 -11.22 6.64 -60.52
CA ASP A 139 -10.59 7.39 -61.62
C ASP A 139 -9.11 7.70 -61.27
N GLY A 140 -8.20 7.67 -62.24
CA GLY A 140 -6.85 8.29 -62.13
C GLY A 140 -5.82 7.71 -61.13
N ASP A 141 -4.82 8.55 -60.82
CA ASP A 141 -3.60 8.29 -60.02
C ASP A 141 -3.80 8.36 -58.48
N THR A 142 -2.75 8.08 -57.69
CA THR A 142 -2.79 7.91 -56.22
C THR A 142 -1.90 8.95 -55.48
N PRO A 143 -2.31 10.22 -55.36
CA PRO A 143 -1.52 11.30 -54.72
C PRO A 143 -1.80 11.41 -53.20
N THR A 144 -1.46 10.36 -52.45
CA THR A 144 -1.79 10.22 -51.02
C THR A 144 -1.19 11.34 -50.16
N GLY A 145 0.07 11.71 -50.37
CA GLY A 145 0.76 12.75 -49.61
C GLY A 145 0.11 14.14 -49.77
N PRO A 146 -0.06 14.63 -51.01
CA PRO A 146 -0.77 15.88 -51.27
C PRO A 146 -2.21 15.92 -50.70
N ALA A 147 -2.95 14.81 -50.78
CA ALA A 147 -4.30 14.72 -50.21
C ALA A 147 -4.29 14.79 -48.68
N LEU A 148 -3.32 14.14 -48.04
CA LEU A 148 -3.13 14.17 -46.59
C LEU A 148 -2.80 15.58 -46.09
N LEU A 149 -1.89 16.28 -46.77
CA LEU A 149 -1.56 17.67 -46.45
C LEU A 149 -2.79 18.57 -46.56
N ARG A 150 -3.58 18.40 -47.62
CA ARG A 150 -4.81 19.17 -47.84
C ARG A 150 -5.85 18.93 -46.74
N ALA A 151 -5.98 17.69 -46.27
CA ALA A 151 -6.88 17.33 -45.18
C ALA A 151 -6.46 17.99 -43.85
N SER A 152 -5.15 17.98 -43.57
CA SER A 152 -4.58 18.67 -42.40
C SER A 152 -4.83 20.17 -42.46
N GLN A 153 -4.60 20.80 -43.62
CA GLN A 153 -4.87 22.22 -43.84
C GLN A 153 -6.35 22.58 -43.65
N ALA A 154 -7.28 21.72 -44.09
CA ALA A 154 -8.71 21.96 -43.89
C ALA A 154 -9.10 22.04 -42.40
N ILE A 155 -8.40 21.28 -41.53
CA ILE A 155 -8.60 21.33 -40.08
C ILE A 155 -8.05 22.64 -39.53
N THR A 156 -6.80 22.98 -39.85
CA THR A 156 -6.15 24.19 -39.32
C THR A 156 -6.77 25.49 -39.85
N ASP A 157 -7.19 25.54 -41.11
CA ASP A 157 -7.91 26.69 -41.69
C ASP A 157 -9.21 26.99 -40.94
N ARG A 158 -9.88 25.96 -40.40
CA ARG A 158 -11.17 26.10 -39.72
C ARG A 158 -11.06 26.35 -38.22
N TYR A 159 -10.08 25.71 -37.56
CA TYR A 159 -9.97 25.64 -36.11
C TYR A 159 -8.68 26.27 -35.54
N GLY A 160 -7.75 26.72 -36.38
CA GLY A 160 -6.47 27.31 -35.98
C GLY A 160 -5.30 26.33 -35.98
N GLU A 161 -4.07 26.84 -35.88
CA GLU A 161 -2.84 26.03 -35.94
C GLU A 161 -2.66 25.08 -34.75
N ASP A 162 -3.18 25.44 -33.57
CA ASP A 162 -3.15 24.61 -32.35
C ASP A 162 -4.32 23.59 -32.28
N SER A 163 -5.04 23.38 -33.38
CA SER A 163 -6.23 22.52 -33.39
C SER A 163 -5.89 21.04 -33.42
N ILE A 164 -6.67 20.25 -32.68
CA ILE A 164 -6.55 18.79 -32.62
C ILE A 164 -7.54 18.18 -33.61
N GLY A 165 -7.10 17.24 -34.46
CA GLY A 165 -7.94 16.60 -35.46
C GLY A 165 -7.74 15.09 -35.62
N VAL A 166 -8.70 14.41 -36.22
CA VAL A 166 -8.57 13.01 -36.69
C VAL A 166 -8.61 13.02 -38.21
N ILE A 167 -7.66 12.35 -38.86
CA ILE A 167 -7.78 11.95 -40.26
C ILE A 167 -7.99 10.44 -40.32
N VAL A 168 -8.97 10.00 -41.11
CA VAL A 168 -9.13 8.59 -41.51
C VAL A 168 -8.79 8.49 -42.98
N LEU A 169 -7.62 7.93 -43.29
CA LEU A 169 -7.14 7.71 -44.65
C LEU A 169 -7.46 6.28 -45.07
N VAL A 170 -8.17 6.10 -46.18
CA VAL A 170 -8.51 4.79 -46.75
C VAL A 170 -7.87 4.69 -48.14
N SER A 171 -7.00 3.71 -48.36
CA SER A 171 -6.21 3.56 -49.60
C SER A 171 -6.01 2.09 -50.00
N ASP A 172 -5.90 1.79 -51.29
CA ASP A 172 -5.68 0.43 -51.82
C ASP A 172 -4.38 0.27 -52.63
N GLY A 173 -3.63 1.35 -52.80
CA GLY A 173 -2.36 1.37 -53.54
C GLY A 173 -1.28 2.23 -52.91
N GLU A 174 -0.04 2.00 -53.36
CA GLU A 174 1.15 2.82 -53.06
C GLU A 174 1.03 4.19 -53.71
N SER A 175 1.41 5.25 -53.00
CA SER A 175 1.44 6.60 -53.54
C SER A 175 2.39 6.69 -54.74
N ASN A 176 1.86 7.12 -55.89
CA ASN A 176 2.63 7.21 -57.14
C ASN A 176 2.84 8.66 -57.61
N CYS A 177 2.46 9.64 -56.79
CA CYS A 177 2.57 11.05 -57.16
C CYS A 177 2.75 12.03 -55.99
N GLY A 178 3.53 13.09 -56.24
CA GLY A 178 3.84 14.14 -55.26
C GLY A 178 4.84 13.72 -54.18
N THR A 179 4.93 14.50 -53.12
CA THR A 179 5.80 14.22 -51.97
C THR A 179 5.40 12.90 -51.29
N PRO A 180 6.37 12.05 -50.89
CA PRO A 180 6.09 10.81 -50.17
C PRO A 180 5.20 11.02 -48.94
N PRO A 181 4.11 10.25 -48.77
CA PRO A 181 3.13 10.48 -47.70
C PRO A 181 3.69 10.42 -46.29
N CYS A 182 4.67 9.55 -46.03
CA CYS A 182 5.26 9.47 -44.70
C CYS A 182 6.12 10.70 -44.36
N GLU A 183 6.76 11.31 -45.36
CA GLU A 183 7.47 12.58 -45.18
C GLU A 183 6.46 13.68 -44.84
N VAL A 184 5.36 13.76 -45.59
CA VAL A 184 4.26 14.71 -45.32
C VAL A 184 3.67 14.52 -43.91
N ALA A 185 3.49 13.27 -43.48
CA ALA A 185 3.01 12.95 -42.14
C ALA A 185 3.97 13.45 -41.04
N GLY A 186 5.27 13.28 -41.25
CA GLY A 186 6.32 13.84 -40.39
C GLY A 186 6.30 15.36 -40.34
N ASP A 187 6.14 16.01 -41.49
CA ASP A 187 6.08 17.47 -41.61
C ASP A 187 4.85 18.07 -40.92
N ILE A 188 3.68 17.43 -41.04
CA ILE A 188 2.46 17.85 -40.33
C ILE A 188 2.70 17.88 -38.82
N ARG A 189 3.34 16.84 -38.27
CA ARG A 189 3.66 16.80 -36.85
C ARG A 189 4.74 17.81 -36.44
N ALA A 190 5.76 18.00 -37.28
CA ALA A 190 6.81 18.98 -37.04
C ALA A 190 6.28 20.43 -37.05
N ALA A 191 5.21 20.70 -37.81
CA ALA A 191 4.53 21.98 -37.84
C ALA A 191 3.65 22.27 -36.61
N GLY A 192 3.59 21.35 -35.63
CA GLY A 192 2.81 21.51 -34.39
C GLY A 192 1.32 21.19 -34.52
N ILE A 193 0.89 20.66 -35.67
CA ILE A 193 -0.50 20.31 -35.94
C ILE A 193 -0.79 18.93 -35.32
N ASP A 194 -1.59 18.89 -34.25
CA ASP A 194 -1.94 17.65 -33.53
C ASP A 194 -3.06 16.87 -34.24
N VAL A 195 -2.72 16.36 -35.43
CA VAL A 195 -3.61 15.57 -36.26
C VAL A 195 -3.18 14.11 -36.27
N GLN A 196 -4.04 13.25 -35.74
CA GLN A 196 -3.85 11.81 -35.72
C GLN A 196 -4.37 11.19 -37.02
N VAL A 197 -3.51 10.53 -37.80
CA VAL A 197 -3.90 9.89 -39.06
C VAL A 197 -4.02 8.38 -38.87
N ASN A 198 -5.25 7.89 -38.86
CA ASN A 198 -5.54 6.46 -38.89
C ASN A 198 -5.62 6.02 -40.35
N THR A 199 -4.83 5.03 -40.73
CA THR A 199 -4.74 4.54 -42.11
C THR A 199 -5.42 3.19 -42.24
N VAL A 200 -6.14 3.00 -43.33
CA VAL A 200 -6.78 1.73 -43.65
C VAL A 200 -6.36 1.27 -45.04
N GLY A 201 -5.73 0.10 -45.09
CA GLY A 201 -5.26 -0.55 -46.30
C GLY A 201 -6.27 -1.58 -46.79
N LEU A 202 -6.83 -1.39 -47.99
CA LEU A 202 -7.79 -2.32 -48.60
C LEU A 202 -7.07 -3.32 -49.51
N GLN A 203 -6.90 -4.57 -49.05
CA GLN A 203 -6.19 -5.62 -49.81
C GLN A 203 -4.87 -5.12 -50.44
N ILE A 204 -4.05 -4.49 -49.58
CA ILE A 204 -2.78 -3.86 -49.94
C ILE A 204 -1.66 -4.54 -49.17
N ASP A 205 -0.59 -4.89 -49.90
CA ASP A 205 0.59 -5.56 -49.36
C ASP A 205 1.86 -4.82 -49.79
N GLY A 206 2.97 -5.06 -49.07
CA GLY A 206 4.29 -4.61 -49.48
C GLY A 206 4.46 -3.09 -49.36
N PRO A 207 5.05 -2.39 -50.36
CA PRO A 207 5.40 -0.98 -50.23
C PRO A 207 4.25 -0.05 -49.84
N GLY A 208 3.03 -0.32 -50.33
CA GLY A 208 1.85 0.47 -49.99
C GLY A 208 1.38 0.26 -48.54
N GLU A 209 1.45 -0.97 -48.03
CA GLU A 209 1.19 -1.24 -46.60
C GLU A 209 2.23 -0.52 -45.72
N ASP A 210 3.52 -0.63 -46.07
CA ASP A 210 4.61 -0.01 -45.32
C ASP A 210 4.46 1.52 -45.28
N GLU A 211 4.03 2.12 -46.39
CA GLU A 211 3.72 3.55 -46.48
C GLU A 211 2.57 3.95 -45.54
N LEU A 212 1.45 3.24 -45.57
CA LEU A 212 0.29 3.52 -44.69
C LEU A 212 0.62 3.31 -43.21
N ARG A 213 1.42 2.29 -42.88
CA ARG A 213 1.93 2.07 -41.52
C ARG A 213 2.86 3.20 -41.08
N CYS A 214 3.74 3.67 -41.96
CA CYS A 214 4.63 4.80 -41.71
C CYS A 214 3.85 6.08 -41.39
N ILE A 215 2.79 6.40 -42.17
CA ILE A 215 1.93 7.57 -41.91
C ILE A 215 1.27 7.50 -40.53
N ALA A 216 0.71 6.33 -40.18
CA ALA A 216 0.06 6.14 -38.89
C ALA A 216 1.05 6.32 -37.72
N ASP A 217 2.21 5.67 -37.79
CA ASP A 217 3.26 5.80 -36.76
C ASP A 217 3.79 7.25 -36.69
N ALA A 218 3.97 7.89 -37.84
CA ALA A 218 4.41 9.27 -38.00
C ALA A 218 3.38 10.32 -37.55
N THR A 219 2.16 9.93 -37.17
CA THR A 219 1.13 10.83 -36.61
C THR A 219 0.49 10.31 -35.32
N GLY A 220 0.94 9.15 -34.83
CA GLY A 220 0.41 8.52 -33.61
C GLY A 220 -0.99 7.92 -33.83
N GLY A 221 -1.37 7.69 -35.08
CA GLY A 221 -2.57 6.94 -35.46
C GLY A 221 -2.28 5.44 -35.59
N ARG A 222 -3.24 4.71 -36.15
CA ARG A 222 -3.16 3.25 -36.32
C ARG A 222 -3.34 2.87 -37.78
N TYR A 223 -2.49 1.98 -38.27
CA TYR A 223 -2.72 1.24 -39.51
C TYR A 223 -3.58 0.01 -39.27
N VAL A 224 -4.57 -0.20 -40.13
CA VAL A 224 -5.34 -1.42 -40.20
C VAL A 224 -5.36 -1.91 -41.63
N GLY A 225 -4.81 -3.11 -41.88
CA GLY A 225 -5.05 -3.84 -43.12
C GLY A 225 -6.40 -4.55 -43.00
N VAL A 226 -7.20 -4.48 -44.06
CA VAL A 226 -8.50 -5.16 -44.11
C VAL A 226 -8.57 -6.04 -45.34
N ASP A 227 -8.94 -7.30 -45.10
CA ASP A 227 -9.13 -8.30 -46.16
C ASP A 227 -10.58 -8.31 -46.66
N ASP A 228 -11.53 -7.85 -45.83
CA ASP A 228 -12.96 -7.68 -46.15
C ASP A 228 -13.58 -6.37 -45.59
N GLY A 229 -14.80 -6.06 -46.03
CA GLY A 229 -15.49 -4.80 -45.71
C GLY A 229 -16.07 -4.71 -44.29
N ASP A 230 -16.24 -5.81 -43.57
CA ASP A 230 -16.78 -5.81 -42.20
C ASP A 230 -15.68 -5.42 -41.19
N GLU A 231 -14.44 -5.86 -41.44
CA GLU A 231 -13.27 -5.46 -40.64
C GLU A 231 -12.95 -3.95 -40.77
N LEU A 232 -13.24 -3.35 -41.93
CA LEU A 232 -13.13 -1.90 -42.19
C LEU A 232 -14.06 -1.09 -41.28
N ILE A 233 -15.28 -1.58 -41.06
CA ILE A 233 -16.29 -0.93 -40.22
C ILE A 233 -15.85 -0.93 -38.75
N ASP A 234 -15.36 -2.06 -38.24
CA ASP A 234 -14.89 -2.19 -36.86
C ASP A 234 -13.63 -1.35 -36.59
N ALA A 235 -12.70 -1.30 -37.55
CA ALA A 235 -11.47 -0.53 -37.47
C ALA A 235 -11.74 0.99 -37.38
N ILE A 236 -12.59 1.49 -38.26
CA ILE A 236 -12.93 2.92 -38.35
C ILE A 236 -13.81 3.35 -37.16
N THR A 237 -14.80 2.53 -36.79
CA THR A 237 -15.74 2.84 -35.70
C THR A 237 -15.08 2.71 -34.32
N GLY A 238 -14.22 1.71 -34.13
CA GLY A 238 -13.50 1.47 -32.88
C GLY A 238 -12.54 2.61 -32.52
N ALA A 239 -11.78 3.13 -33.48
CA ALA A 239 -10.84 4.23 -33.28
C ALA A 239 -11.53 5.60 -33.05
N ALA A 240 -12.75 5.78 -33.57
CA ALA A 240 -13.51 7.03 -33.46
C ALA A 240 -14.35 7.14 -32.17
N LEU A 241 -14.80 6.02 -31.59
CA LEU A 241 -15.82 6.03 -30.52
C LEU A 241 -15.30 5.63 -29.12
N ALA A 242 -14.14 5.01 -28.99
CA ALA A 242 -13.58 4.69 -27.67
C ALA A 242 -12.86 5.92 -27.10
N ARG A 243 -13.13 6.21 -25.81
CA ARG A 243 -12.50 7.33 -25.08
C ARG A 243 -12.17 6.88 -23.67
N THR A 244 -11.05 7.38 -23.15
CA THR A 244 -10.68 7.26 -21.74
C THR A 244 -10.59 8.65 -21.14
N SER A 245 -10.88 8.76 -19.85
CA SER A 245 -10.59 9.94 -19.04
C SER A 245 -9.76 9.51 -17.84
N VAL A 246 -8.88 10.39 -17.37
CA VAL A 246 -7.95 10.08 -16.29
C VAL A 246 -7.86 11.24 -15.31
N SER A 247 -7.78 10.91 -14.02
CA SER A 247 -7.54 11.84 -12.93
C SER A 247 -6.49 11.28 -11.98
N VAL A 248 -5.81 12.18 -11.27
CA VAL A 248 -4.71 11.88 -10.36
C VAL A 248 -5.03 12.42 -8.98
N SER A 249 -4.69 11.66 -7.93
CA SER A 249 -4.76 12.12 -6.54
C SER A 249 -3.54 11.63 -5.73
N GLY A 250 -3.26 12.31 -4.61
CA GLY A 250 -2.10 12.00 -3.75
C GLY A 250 -0.75 12.49 -4.32
N SER A 251 -0.76 13.40 -5.30
CA SER A 251 0.43 13.83 -6.04
C SER A 251 1.04 15.16 -5.59
N GLU A 252 0.58 15.72 -4.46
CA GLU A 252 0.97 17.07 -4.03
C GLU A 252 2.39 17.12 -3.43
N SER A 253 2.79 16.06 -2.72
CA SER A 253 4.12 15.95 -2.11
C SER A 253 4.49 14.49 -1.84
N PHE A 254 5.79 14.18 -1.98
CA PHE A 254 6.38 12.90 -1.58
C PHE A 254 7.41 13.14 -0.48
N SER A 255 7.53 12.20 0.45
CA SER A 255 8.45 12.29 1.59
C SER A 255 9.58 11.30 1.43
N VAL A 256 10.81 11.71 1.75
CA VAL A 256 11.91 10.75 1.86
C VAL A 256 11.77 9.98 3.16
N VAL A 257 11.73 8.64 3.06
CA VAL A 257 11.54 7.73 4.21
C VAL A 257 12.82 6.97 4.55
N SER A 258 13.41 6.24 3.59
CA SER A 258 14.69 5.55 3.85
C SER A 258 15.90 6.47 3.66
N GLY A 259 15.86 7.43 2.74
CA GLY A 259 17.02 8.23 2.33
C GLY A 259 17.60 7.80 0.99
N THR A 260 17.25 6.60 0.53
CA THR A 260 17.88 5.92 -0.61
C THR A 260 16.93 5.63 -1.78
N GLY A 261 15.69 6.09 -1.67
CA GLY A 261 14.65 5.81 -2.66
C GLY A 261 14.22 4.35 -2.69
N ALA A 262 14.41 3.60 -1.60
CA ALA A 262 14.05 2.20 -1.54
C ALA A 262 12.74 1.91 -0.78
N ALA A 263 12.48 2.68 0.28
CA ALA A 263 11.19 2.68 0.96
C ALA A 263 10.18 3.57 0.22
N PRO A 264 8.87 3.21 0.18
CA PRO A 264 7.81 4.07 -0.32
C PRO A 264 7.77 5.42 0.41
N GLY A 265 7.97 6.51 -0.33
CA GLY A 265 7.81 7.90 0.13
C GLY A 265 6.41 8.47 -0.01
N GLY A 266 5.48 7.66 -0.51
CA GLY A 266 4.09 8.00 -0.76
C GLY A 266 3.53 7.22 -1.94
N THR A 267 2.20 7.23 -2.08
CA THR A 267 1.49 6.55 -3.16
C THR A 267 0.74 7.57 -4.00
N MET A 268 0.88 7.48 -5.32
CA MET A 268 0.11 8.25 -6.29
C MET A 268 -1.00 7.39 -6.87
N GLN A 269 -2.24 7.85 -6.77
CA GLN A 269 -3.39 7.13 -7.30
C GLN A 269 -3.81 7.72 -8.64
N VAL A 270 -3.83 6.87 -9.67
CA VAL A 270 -4.34 7.20 -11.00
C VAL A 270 -5.67 6.49 -11.20
N THR A 271 -6.72 7.26 -11.46
CA THR A 271 -8.04 6.74 -11.78
C THR A 271 -8.25 6.82 -13.27
N VAL A 272 -8.53 5.69 -13.92
CA VAL A 272 -8.82 5.61 -15.35
C VAL A 272 -10.25 5.15 -15.55
N ARG A 273 -11.00 5.94 -16.32
CA ARG A 273 -12.39 5.65 -16.67
C ARG A 273 -12.56 5.53 -18.17
N SER A 274 -13.31 4.55 -18.61
CA SER A 274 -13.78 4.43 -19.99
C SER A 274 -14.97 5.37 -20.19
N SER A 275 -14.77 6.47 -20.92
CA SER A 275 -15.73 7.56 -21.11
C SER A 275 -16.36 7.58 -22.52
N GLY A 276 -15.94 6.66 -23.40
CA GLY A 276 -16.44 6.54 -24.77
C GLY A 276 -17.78 5.84 -24.90
N ARG A 277 -18.22 5.61 -26.15
CA ARG A 277 -19.44 4.86 -26.47
C ARG A 277 -19.20 3.36 -26.69
N VAL A 278 -17.94 2.94 -26.79
CA VAL A 278 -17.51 1.53 -26.89
C VAL A 278 -16.42 1.24 -25.85
N PRO A 279 -16.24 -0.03 -25.42
CA PRO A 279 -15.22 -0.42 -24.43
C PRO A 279 -13.80 -0.04 -24.84
N ALA A 280 -12.96 0.34 -23.87
CA ALA A 280 -11.54 0.56 -24.10
C ALA A 280 -10.78 -0.76 -23.96
N ALA A 281 -10.01 -1.15 -24.97
CA ALA A 281 -9.32 -2.44 -25.03
C ALA A 281 -7.83 -2.32 -24.67
N ASP A 282 -7.32 -3.27 -23.87
CA ASP A 282 -5.91 -3.33 -23.41
C ASP A 282 -5.39 -1.99 -22.88
N VAL A 283 -6.08 -1.49 -21.86
CA VAL A 283 -5.76 -0.22 -21.22
C VAL A 283 -4.49 -0.36 -20.40
N ARG A 284 -3.57 0.58 -20.56
CA ARG A 284 -2.29 0.65 -19.86
C ARG A 284 -2.10 2.03 -19.27
N VAL A 285 -1.47 2.10 -18.12
CA VAL A 285 -1.14 3.34 -17.42
C VAL A 285 0.36 3.35 -17.17
N SER A 286 1.04 4.43 -17.53
CA SER A 286 2.42 4.67 -17.12
C SER A 286 2.53 5.93 -16.26
N LEU A 287 3.43 5.90 -15.28
CA LEU A 287 3.81 7.04 -14.45
C LEU A 287 5.33 7.22 -14.53
N SER A 288 5.76 8.43 -14.81
CA SER A 288 7.15 8.86 -14.63
C SER A 288 7.21 10.11 -13.76
N LEU A 289 8.29 10.24 -12.99
CA LEU A 289 8.52 11.34 -12.07
C LEU A 289 9.97 11.79 -12.21
N ALA A 290 10.22 13.10 -12.13
CA ALA A 290 11.55 13.68 -12.23
C ALA A 290 11.65 14.99 -11.45
N LEU A 291 12.87 15.39 -11.08
CA LEU A 291 13.11 16.74 -10.57
C LEU A 291 12.90 17.76 -11.70
N ASP A 292 12.47 18.98 -11.34
CA ASP A 292 12.46 20.10 -12.29
C ASP A 292 13.89 20.24 -12.87
N ASP A 293 14.02 20.18 -14.21
CA ASP A 293 15.28 20.20 -15.00
C ASP A 293 16.05 18.86 -15.17
N GLU A 294 15.55 17.73 -14.67
CA GLU A 294 16.16 16.40 -14.83
C GLU A 294 15.44 15.49 -15.85
N THR A 295 16.11 14.41 -16.28
CA THR A 295 15.50 13.41 -17.18
C THR A 295 14.33 12.66 -16.51
N ALA A 296 13.28 12.40 -17.30
CA ALA A 296 12.10 11.63 -16.86
C ALA A 296 12.51 10.26 -16.28
N GLY A 297 12.05 9.96 -15.05
CA GLY A 297 12.39 8.71 -14.35
C GLY A 297 13.57 8.81 -13.38
N SER A 298 14.06 10.01 -13.09
CA SER A 298 15.08 10.25 -12.05
C SER A 298 14.60 9.94 -10.63
N VAL A 299 13.30 9.94 -10.40
CA VAL A 299 12.69 9.50 -9.13
C VAL A 299 12.07 8.13 -9.34
N LEU A 300 12.41 7.17 -8.47
CA LEU A 300 11.98 5.78 -8.63
C LEU A 300 10.46 5.64 -8.42
N VAL A 301 9.79 5.03 -9.39
CA VAL A 301 8.39 4.60 -9.31
C VAL A 301 8.34 3.08 -9.45
N THR A 302 7.74 2.39 -8.49
CA THR A 302 7.70 0.92 -8.53
C THR A 302 6.80 0.44 -9.65
N ARG A 303 7.40 -0.32 -10.57
CA ARG A 303 6.72 -0.85 -11.76
C ARG A 303 5.99 0.33 -12.47
N PRO A 304 6.70 1.21 -13.18
CA PRO A 304 6.13 2.45 -13.69
C PRO A 304 5.02 2.26 -14.73
N VAL A 305 4.78 1.02 -15.20
CA VAL A 305 3.67 0.66 -16.10
C VAL A 305 2.73 -0.34 -15.44
N ARG A 306 1.42 -0.15 -15.61
CA ARG A 306 0.35 -1.01 -15.13
C ARG A 306 -0.57 -1.39 -16.28
N PHE A 307 -0.90 -2.67 -16.37
CA PHE A 307 -1.86 -3.19 -17.33
C PHE A 307 -3.21 -3.32 -16.65
N LEU A 308 -4.21 -2.60 -17.15
CA LEU A 308 -5.57 -2.63 -16.63
C LEU A 308 -6.48 -3.55 -17.45
N GLY A 309 -6.03 -4.04 -18.61
CA GLY A 309 -6.84 -4.88 -19.49
C GLY A 309 -8.01 -4.12 -20.12
N ASN A 310 -9.06 -4.83 -20.54
CA ASN A 310 -10.22 -4.19 -21.17
C ASN A 310 -11.12 -3.52 -20.11
N LEU A 311 -11.58 -2.29 -20.38
CA LEU A 311 -12.56 -1.54 -19.58
C LEU A 311 -13.88 -1.43 -20.36
N GLY A 312 -14.98 -1.89 -19.77
CA GLY A 312 -16.33 -1.67 -20.30
C GLY A 312 -16.70 -0.19 -20.33
N VAL A 313 -17.77 0.15 -21.05
CA VAL A 313 -18.25 1.55 -21.11
C VAL A 313 -18.70 2.00 -19.72
N GLY A 314 -18.11 3.10 -19.23
CA GLY A 314 -18.38 3.63 -17.89
C GLY A 314 -17.60 2.96 -16.76
N ASP A 315 -16.88 1.86 -17.03
CA ASP A 315 -16.02 1.21 -16.04
C ASP A 315 -14.88 2.14 -15.61
N GLU A 316 -14.52 2.01 -14.35
CA GLU A 316 -13.43 2.75 -13.72
C GLU A 316 -12.49 1.79 -12.99
N ARG A 317 -11.19 2.02 -13.11
CA ARG A 317 -10.16 1.33 -12.34
C ARG A 317 -9.20 2.34 -11.73
N VAL A 318 -8.93 2.16 -10.44
CA VAL A 318 -7.92 2.91 -9.71
C VAL A 318 -6.67 2.06 -9.65
N VAL A 319 -5.52 2.69 -9.91
CA VAL A 319 -4.23 2.05 -9.79
C VAL A 319 -3.29 2.90 -8.94
N SER A 320 -2.60 2.23 -8.02
CA SER A 320 -1.64 2.83 -7.11
C SER A 320 -0.21 2.63 -7.59
N PHE A 321 0.57 3.70 -7.55
CA PHE A 321 2.01 3.70 -7.80
C PHE A 321 2.75 4.15 -6.54
N ASP A 322 3.71 3.36 -6.08
CA ASP A 322 4.58 3.77 -4.97
C ASP A 322 5.75 4.56 -5.54
N VAL A 323 5.93 5.76 -5.00
CA VAL A 323 7.02 6.68 -5.34
C VAL A 323 8.05 6.57 -4.25
N ARG A 324 9.32 6.39 -4.63
CA ARG A 324 10.41 6.14 -3.70
C ARG A 324 11.53 7.17 -3.92
N PRO A 325 11.39 8.37 -3.34
CA PRO A 325 12.39 9.41 -3.46
C PRO A 325 13.59 9.17 -2.54
N ASP A 326 14.77 9.43 -3.08
CA ASP A 326 16.06 9.45 -2.39
C ASP A 326 16.33 10.83 -1.78
N ASP A 327 17.15 10.93 -0.73
CA ASP A 327 17.46 12.22 -0.07
C ASP A 327 18.37 13.14 -0.91
N SER A 328 19.01 12.62 -1.96
CA SER A 328 19.63 13.44 -3.00
C SER A 328 18.60 14.13 -3.89
N LEU A 329 17.34 13.69 -3.88
CA LEU A 329 16.27 14.14 -4.78
C LEU A 329 15.30 15.12 -4.11
N LEU A 330 15.77 15.98 -3.21
CA LEU A 330 14.94 16.98 -2.55
C LEU A 330 14.60 18.18 -3.45
N GLY A 331 13.35 18.64 -3.38
CA GLY A 331 12.89 19.86 -4.07
C GLY A 331 11.68 19.64 -4.97
N PRO A 332 11.37 20.61 -5.86
CA PRO A 332 10.29 20.50 -6.82
C PRO A 332 10.48 19.32 -7.78
N ALA A 333 9.39 18.60 -8.03
CA ALA A 333 9.35 17.50 -8.98
C ALA A 333 8.19 17.66 -9.95
N THR A 334 8.37 17.21 -11.18
CA THR A 334 7.29 17.03 -12.16
C THR A 334 6.93 15.55 -12.30
N TRP A 335 5.69 15.29 -12.67
CA TRP A 335 5.21 13.95 -12.97
C TRP A 335 4.41 13.94 -14.26
N ASN A 336 4.48 12.81 -14.98
CA ASN A 336 3.71 12.55 -16.19
C ASN A 336 2.98 11.21 -16.07
N VAL A 337 1.68 11.22 -16.32
CA VAL A 337 0.82 10.05 -16.43
C VAL A 337 0.38 9.90 -17.87
N SER A 338 0.63 8.73 -18.47
CA SER A 338 0.11 8.37 -19.79
C SER A 338 -0.84 7.19 -19.67
N VAL A 339 -2.03 7.33 -20.22
CA VAL A 339 -3.01 6.25 -20.34
C VAL A 339 -3.18 5.93 -21.81
N THR A 340 -2.89 4.70 -22.19
CA THR A 340 -3.07 4.22 -23.57
C THR A 340 -4.08 3.09 -23.60
N ALA A 341 -4.78 2.95 -24.72
CA ALA A 341 -5.63 1.81 -25.03
C ALA A 341 -5.50 1.51 -26.52
N ARG A 342 -5.75 0.26 -26.93
CA ARG A 342 -5.60 -0.15 -28.34
C ARG A 342 -6.55 0.58 -29.30
N ASN A 343 -7.70 1.02 -28.81
CA ASN A 343 -8.77 1.63 -29.61
C ASN A 343 -9.18 3.02 -29.11
N ALA A 344 -8.49 3.62 -28.12
CA ALA A 344 -8.78 4.96 -27.63
C ALA A 344 -7.54 5.85 -27.72
N ARG A 345 -7.76 7.16 -27.91
CA ARG A 345 -6.68 8.16 -27.91
C ARG A 345 -5.92 8.15 -26.58
N PRO A 346 -4.58 8.20 -26.59
CA PRO A 346 -3.80 8.36 -25.38
C PRO A 346 -4.24 9.60 -24.59
N GLN A 347 -4.30 9.47 -23.28
CA GLN A 347 -4.49 10.60 -22.38
C GLN A 347 -3.17 10.89 -21.67
N LEU A 348 -2.77 12.15 -21.65
CA LEU A 348 -1.56 12.62 -20.99
C LEU A 348 -1.96 13.63 -19.92
N LEU A 349 -1.58 13.37 -18.67
CA LEU A 349 -1.61 14.35 -17.60
C LEU A 349 -0.19 14.62 -17.12
N HIS A 350 0.07 15.89 -16.84
CA HIS A 350 1.28 16.32 -16.17
C HIS A 350 0.93 17.16 -14.95
N GLY A 351 1.82 17.18 -13.97
CA GLY A 351 1.66 18.03 -12.81
C GLY A 351 2.96 18.20 -12.05
N LYS A 352 2.86 18.93 -10.94
CA LYS A 352 3.97 19.19 -10.04
C LYS A 352 3.72 18.55 -8.69
N SER A 353 4.81 18.19 -8.04
CA SER A 353 4.89 17.70 -6.67
C SER A 353 6.12 18.34 -6.00
N THR A 354 6.28 18.10 -4.71
CA THR A 354 7.50 18.44 -3.97
C THR A 354 8.00 17.20 -3.25
N ILE A 355 9.29 16.91 -3.40
CA ILE A 355 9.98 15.91 -2.60
C ILE A 355 10.58 16.63 -1.39
N SER A 356 10.11 16.28 -0.21
CA SER A 356 10.56 16.88 1.05
C SER A 356 11.27 15.86 1.92
N ASP A 357 12.34 16.30 2.58
CA ASP A 357 12.93 15.55 3.67
C ASP A 357 11.98 15.57 4.87
N THR A 358 12.01 14.50 5.67
CA THR A 358 11.17 14.37 6.88
C THR A 358 11.97 14.43 8.16
N LEU A 359 13.23 14.89 8.11
CA LEU A 359 14.05 15.06 9.30
C LEU A 359 13.78 16.39 10.04
N GLY A 360 13.97 16.35 11.36
CA GLY A 360 13.83 17.50 12.26
C GLY A 360 12.39 17.79 12.75
N GLN A 361 12.28 18.61 13.80
CA GLN A 361 11.01 18.92 14.48
C GLN A 361 9.91 19.47 13.56
N SER A 362 10.24 20.23 12.51
CA SER A 362 9.26 20.80 11.59
C SER A 362 8.54 19.75 10.74
N ALA A 363 9.09 18.54 10.65
CA ALA A 363 8.50 17.43 9.94
C ALA A 363 7.56 16.60 10.80
N LEU A 364 7.41 16.89 12.10
CA LEU A 364 6.53 16.11 12.98
C LEU A 364 5.06 16.51 12.81
N GLY A 365 4.17 15.53 12.97
CA GLY A 365 2.73 15.71 12.98
C GLY A 365 2.16 16.10 14.35
N ALA A 366 0.83 16.15 14.43
CA ALA A 366 0.10 16.80 15.53
C ALA A 366 0.38 16.23 16.93
N LEU A 367 0.79 14.96 17.04
CA LEU A 367 1.13 14.33 18.33
C LEU A 367 2.28 15.06 19.04
N PHE A 368 3.23 15.58 18.27
CA PHE A 368 4.42 16.26 18.78
C PHE A 368 4.33 17.78 18.65
N ASP A 369 3.14 18.34 18.41
CA ASP A 369 2.98 19.80 18.32
C ASP A 369 3.39 20.48 19.64
N GLY A 370 4.34 21.42 19.53
CA GLY A 370 4.96 22.10 20.67
C GLY A 370 5.86 21.24 21.56
N VAL A 371 6.22 20.01 21.13
CA VAL A 371 7.22 19.16 21.81
C VAL A 371 8.62 19.62 21.42
N THR A 372 9.26 20.32 22.33
CA THR A 372 10.60 20.87 22.18
C THR A 372 11.66 20.09 22.92
N ARG A 373 11.30 19.36 23.98
CA ARG A 373 12.18 18.51 24.81
C ARG A 373 11.57 17.12 24.98
N VAL A 374 12.37 16.07 24.83
CA VAL A 374 11.96 14.67 24.99
C VAL A 374 12.87 13.93 25.97
N ALA A 375 12.35 12.86 26.58
CA ALA A 375 13.17 11.90 27.29
C ALA A 375 13.24 10.59 26.50
N VAL A 376 14.42 9.99 26.44
CA VAL A 376 14.67 8.73 25.74
C VAL A 376 15.16 7.72 26.76
N VAL A 377 14.34 6.70 27.04
CA VAL A 377 14.65 5.60 27.96
C VAL A 377 14.69 4.29 27.17
N GLY A 378 15.24 3.23 27.75
CA GLY A 378 15.29 1.92 27.10
C GLY A 378 16.70 1.37 26.92
N ASP A 379 16.86 0.57 25.87
CA ASP A 379 18.04 -0.22 25.58
C ASP A 379 18.99 0.43 24.55
N SER A 380 19.85 -0.38 23.93
CA SER A 380 20.88 0.02 22.99
C SER A 380 20.35 0.70 21.71
N TYR A 381 19.18 0.30 21.23
CA TYR A 381 18.55 0.91 20.05
C TYR A 381 18.08 2.34 20.35
N SER A 382 17.77 2.64 21.62
CA SER A 382 17.45 3.99 22.09
C SER A 382 18.68 4.77 22.55
N SER A 383 19.72 4.10 23.07
CA SER A 383 20.96 4.77 23.48
C SER A 383 21.76 5.28 22.28
N GLY A 384 21.67 4.61 21.13
CA GLY A 384 22.44 4.95 19.94
C GLY A 384 23.71 4.14 19.79
N GLU A 385 23.76 2.97 20.39
CA GLU A 385 24.80 1.97 20.11
C GLU A 385 24.92 1.77 18.59
N GLY A 386 26.14 1.80 18.06
CA GLY A 386 26.41 1.66 16.62
C GLY A 386 26.41 2.97 15.83
N ALA A 387 25.78 4.03 16.35
CA ALA A 387 25.75 5.34 15.71
C ALA A 387 27.11 6.09 15.78
N GLY A 388 27.97 5.70 16.74
CA GLY A 388 29.21 6.41 17.05
C GLY A 388 28.96 7.70 17.82
N SER A 389 29.98 8.56 17.94
CA SER A 389 29.88 9.88 18.60
C SER A 389 29.25 9.81 20.00
N TYR A 390 29.82 8.95 20.84
CA TYR A 390 29.29 8.68 22.17
C TYR A 390 29.60 9.82 23.15
N ILE A 391 28.61 10.14 23.98
CA ILE A 391 28.72 11.10 25.08
C ILE A 391 29.82 10.64 26.04
N GLU A 392 30.66 11.58 26.45
CA GLU A 392 31.76 11.35 27.38
C GLU A 392 31.30 10.58 28.64
N GLY A 393 32.06 9.53 29.02
CA GLY A 393 31.73 8.66 30.15
C GLY A 393 30.72 7.55 29.85
N THR A 394 30.30 7.39 28.59
CA THR A 394 29.37 6.32 28.17
C THR A 394 29.96 5.32 27.16
N ASP A 395 31.19 5.53 26.70
CA ASP A 395 31.92 4.67 25.75
C ASP A 395 32.89 3.66 26.43
N GLY A 396 32.63 3.34 27.70
CA GLY A 396 33.51 2.51 28.52
C GLY A 396 34.71 3.26 29.12
N GLY A 397 35.80 2.53 29.39
CA GLY A 397 36.95 3.03 30.17
C GLY A 397 36.60 3.14 31.67
N ASP A 398 36.90 4.28 32.30
CA ASP A 398 36.53 4.57 33.69
C ASP A 398 35.01 4.89 33.86
N GLY A 399 34.24 4.85 32.77
CA GLY A 399 32.80 5.17 32.72
C GLY A 399 31.92 3.97 32.37
N SER A 400 30.62 4.24 32.19
CA SER A 400 29.65 3.21 31.77
C SER A 400 29.84 2.79 30.31
N LYS A 401 29.31 1.63 29.93
CA LYS A 401 29.19 1.17 28.53
C LYS A 401 27.76 1.36 28.01
N CYS A 402 27.11 2.46 28.40
CA CYS A 402 25.76 2.75 27.92
C CYS A 402 25.71 3.13 26.43
N HIS A 403 26.84 3.53 25.85
CA HIS A 403 26.99 3.97 24.45
C HIS A 403 25.86 4.93 24.05
N ARG A 404 25.80 6.07 24.74
CA ARG A 404 24.79 7.10 24.48
C ARG A 404 25.31 8.01 23.37
N SER A 405 24.71 7.97 22.19
CA SER A 405 25.17 8.73 21.02
C SER A 405 24.49 10.09 20.90
N ASP A 406 25.21 11.08 20.36
CA ASP A 406 24.65 12.37 19.96
C ASP A 406 24.00 12.37 18.56
N THR A 407 23.98 11.22 17.87
CA THR A 407 23.31 10.98 16.56
C THR A 407 22.25 9.88 16.64
N THR A 408 21.55 9.76 17.77
CA THR A 408 20.38 8.88 17.90
C THR A 408 19.22 9.36 17.02
N TYR A 409 18.23 8.50 16.76
CA TYR A 409 17.00 8.90 16.06
C TYR A 409 16.30 10.10 16.73
N ALA A 410 16.39 10.20 18.05
CA ALA A 410 15.83 11.33 18.80
C ALA A 410 16.67 12.59 18.61
N ALA A 411 18.00 12.47 18.48
CA ALA A 411 18.91 13.58 18.21
C ALA A 411 18.73 14.17 16.80
N GLU A 412 18.40 13.31 15.82
CA GLU A 412 18.11 13.69 14.44
C GLU A 412 16.80 14.51 14.34
N ILE A 413 15.85 14.26 15.24
CA ILE A 413 14.59 15.02 15.31
C ILE A 413 14.75 16.25 16.22
N TRP A 414 15.20 16.05 17.46
CA TRP A 414 15.39 17.08 18.48
C TRP A 414 16.88 17.32 18.73
N THR A 415 17.34 18.57 18.64
CA THR A 415 18.74 18.91 18.97
C THR A 415 19.13 18.35 20.35
N MET A 416 20.31 17.74 20.47
CA MET A 416 20.72 17.00 21.69
C MET A 416 20.57 17.73 23.02
N LYS A 417 20.71 19.07 23.07
CA LYS A 417 20.44 19.87 24.28
C LYS A 417 19.01 19.72 24.84
N ASN A 418 18.09 19.23 24.00
CA ASN A 418 16.68 19.01 24.27
C ASN A 418 16.32 17.51 24.38
N VAL A 419 17.31 16.62 24.37
CA VAL A 419 17.10 15.18 24.53
C VAL A 419 17.66 14.76 25.89
N ASP A 420 16.79 14.34 26.80
CA ASP A 420 17.18 13.66 28.03
C ASP A 420 17.47 12.19 27.69
N LEU A 421 18.69 11.90 27.21
CA LEU A 421 19.11 10.57 26.82
C LEU A 421 19.50 9.73 28.06
N ILE A 422 18.57 8.91 28.52
CA ILE A 422 18.67 8.08 29.73
C ILE A 422 18.97 6.63 29.38
N ALA A 423 18.48 6.17 28.23
CA ALA A 423 18.67 4.82 27.69
C ALA A 423 20.13 4.33 27.82
N CYS A 424 20.29 3.02 27.98
CA CYS A 424 21.60 2.42 28.19
C CYS A 424 21.70 1.10 27.44
N SER A 425 22.78 0.94 26.68
CA SER A 425 23.07 -0.32 25.99
C SER A 425 23.10 -1.50 26.96
N GLY A 426 22.53 -2.62 26.51
CA GLY A 426 22.39 -3.85 27.29
C GLY A 426 21.27 -3.85 28.34
N ALA A 427 20.49 -2.77 28.48
CA ALA A 427 19.42 -2.72 29.48
C ALA A 427 18.30 -3.73 29.17
N VAL A 428 17.91 -4.51 30.19
CA VAL A 428 16.67 -5.32 30.20
C VAL A 428 15.54 -4.57 30.92
N THR A 429 14.30 -5.06 30.84
CA THR A 429 13.15 -4.43 31.52
C THR A 429 13.39 -4.23 33.03
N SER A 430 14.07 -5.16 33.71
CA SER A 430 14.39 -5.03 35.14
C SER A 430 15.34 -3.87 35.46
N ASP A 431 16.22 -3.49 34.53
CA ASP A 431 17.16 -2.37 34.68
C ASP A 431 16.46 -1.00 34.60
N PHE A 432 15.22 -0.98 34.11
CA PHE A 432 14.39 0.22 34.21
C PHE A 432 14.09 0.57 35.67
N PHE A 433 13.88 -0.46 36.50
CA PHE A 433 13.52 -0.35 37.93
C PHE A 433 14.72 -0.46 38.88
N ASN A 434 15.81 -1.10 38.44
CA ASN A 434 16.99 -1.42 39.24
C ASN A 434 18.26 -0.80 38.65
N SER A 435 19.34 -0.76 39.43
CA SER A 435 20.64 -0.31 38.92
C SER A 435 21.18 -1.33 37.92
N GLN A 436 21.65 -0.85 36.77
CA GLN A 436 22.28 -1.67 35.75
C GLN A 436 23.80 -1.67 35.94
N HIS A 437 24.42 -2.83 35.92
CA HIS A 437 25.88 -2.94 35.87
C HIS A 437 26.36 -2.83 34.40
N SER A 438 27.05 -1.74 34.05
CA SER A 438 27.45 -1.44 32.67
C SER A 438 28.96 -1.15 32.58
N GLY A 439 29.73 -2.13 32.10
CA GLY A 439 31.19 -2.07 32.18
C GLY A 439 31.66 -2.19 33.63
N ASP A 440 32.45 -1.24 34.11
CA ASP A 440 32.91 -1.18 35.50
C ASP A 440 32.09 -0.19 36.35
N ALA A 441 30.96 0.31 35.82
CA ALA A 441 30.12 1.32 36.46
C ALA A 441 28.70 0.82 36.72
N ASP A 442 28.14 1.22 37.86
CA ASP A 442 26.73 1.02 38.18
C ASP A 442 25.90 2.24 37.75
N VAL A 443 25.01 2.02 36.79
CA VAL A 443 24.09 3.02 36.25
C VAL A 443 22.81 2.99 37.09
N PRO A 444 22.30 4.15 37.55
CA PRO A 444 21.09 4.18 38.37
C PRO A 444 19.84 3.71 37.58
N PRO A 445 18.77 3.30 38.27
CA PRO A 445 17.52 2.92 37.64
C PRO A 445 17.00 4.01 36.69
N GLN A 446 16.66 3.64 35.46
CA GLN A 446 16.17 4.61 34.47
C GLN A 446 14.91 5.33 34.95
N LEU A 447 14.01 4.64 35.68
CA LEU A 447 12.81 5.21 36.30
C LEU A 447 13.15 6.37 37.25
N THR A 448 14.22 6.24 38.04
CA THR A 448 14.64 7.27 38.99
C THR A 448 15.11 8.53 38.24
N VAL A 449 15.92 8.34 37.20
CA VAL A 449 16.44 9.45 36.37
C VAL A 449 15.30 10.13 35.60
N LEU A 450 14.39 9.34 35.02
CA LEU A 450 13.22 9.84 34.30
C LEU A 450 12.31 10.66 35.23
N ARG A 451 12.05 10.16 36.45
CA ARG A 451 11.26 10.86 37.45
C ARG A 451 11.87 12.19 37.83
N ALA A 452 13.19 12.23 38.03
CA ALA A 452 13.90 13.47 38.32
C ALA A 452 13.78 14.49 37.17
N SER A 453 13.91 14.03 35.91
CA SER A 453 13.72 14.90 34.73
C SER A 453 12.28 15.44 34.64
N ALA A 454 11.27 14.59 34.86
CA ALA A 454 9.86 14.96 34.84
C ALA A 454 9.47 16.00 35.91
N LEU A 455 10.23 16.09 37.00
CA LEU A 455 10.02 17.07 38.07
C LEU A 455 10.94 18.30 37.94
N SER A 456 11.78 18.36 36.91
CA SER A 456 12.70 19.48 36.68
C SER A 456 11.96 20.77 36.26
N LYS A 457 12.71 21.87 36.13
CA LYS A 457 12.19 23.15 35.63
C LYS A 457 11.84 23.14 34.14
N ALA A 458 12.39 22.18 33.39
CA ALA A 458 12.17 22.02 31.97
C ALA A 458 11.82 20.55 31.70
N PRO A 459 10.63 20.08 32.13
CA PRO A 459 10.27 18.68 32.03
C PRO A 459 10.09 18.24 30.57
N PRO A 460 10.40 16.97 30.24
CA PRO A 460 10.17 16.42 28.92
C PRO A 460 8.68 16.44 28.57
N GLN A 461 8.40 16.70 27.30
CA GLN A 461 7.06 16.85 26.76
C GLN A 461 6.57 15.61 26.03
N ALA A 462 7.48 14.67 25.71
CA ALA A 462 7.19 13.32 25.25
C ALA A 462 8.28 12.36 25.76
N VAL A 463 7.98 11.06 25.78
CA VAL A 463 8.94 9.99 26.08
C VAL A 463 9.03 9.05 24.89
N LEU A 464 10.24 8.72 24.44
CA LEU A 464 10.50 7.69 23.44
C LEU A 464 11.22 6.52 24.11
N LEU A 465 10.90 5.28 23.73
CA LEU A 465 11.60 4.11 24.27
C LEU A 465 11.60 2.88 23.38
N SER A 466 12.66 2.09 23.47
CA SER A 466 12.77 0.69 23.01
C SER A 466 13.27 -0.18 24.18
N ILE A 467 12.59 -1.27 24.50
CA ILE A 467 13.02 -2.20 25.55
C ILE A 467 12.38 -3.57 25.34
N GLY A 468 13.02 -4.63 25.83
CA GLY A 468 12.53 -6.01 25.74
C GLY A 468 13.37 -6.93 24.85
N GLY A 469 14.17 -6.38 23.93
CA GLY A 469 15.03 -7.17 23.05
C GLY A 469 16.11 -7.95 23.82
N ASN A 470 16.72 -7.32 24.82
CA ASN A 470 17.70 -8.00 25.68
C ASN A 470 17.05 -9.09 26.54
N ASP A 471 15.83 -8.87 27.04
CA ASP A 471 15.02 -9.85 27.78
C ASP A 471 14.71 -11.09 26.93
N ALA A 472 14.46 -10.90 25.63
CA ALA A 472 14.23 -11.98 24.67
C ALA A 472 15.51 -12.76 24.30
N GLY A 473 16.69 -12.27 24.66
CA GLY A 473 17.99 -12.84 24.26
C GLY A 473 18.40 -12.48 22.83
N PHE A 474 17.90 -11.36 22.30
CA PHE A 474 18.08 -10.93 20.91
C PHE A 474 19.55 -10.95 20.46
N ALA A 475 20.44 -10.31 21.23
CA ALA A 475 21.84 -10.18 20.88
C ALA A 475 22.55 -11.53 20.76
N ASP A 476 22.25 -12.46 21.67
CA ASP A 476 22.87 -13.79 21.65
C ASP A 476 22.29 -14.68 20.53
N ILE A 477 21.00 -14.59 20.24
CA ILE A 477 20.36 -15.31 19.13
C ILE A 477 20.91 -14.84 17.78
N ALA A 478 20.90 -13.53 17.53
CA ALA A 478 21.39 -12.98 16.28
C ALA A 478 22.88 -13.27 16.08
N THR A 479 23.67 -13.18 17.16
CA THR A 479 25.10 -13.53 17.13
C THR A 479 25.32 -15.02 16.87
N ALA A 480 24.56 -15.91 17.52
CA ALA A 480 24.67 -17.35 17.31
C ALA A 480 24.31 -17.75 15.87
N CYS A 481 23.30 -17.12 15.28
CA CYS A 481 22.90 -17.38 13.90
C CYS A 481 23.92 -16.87 12.87
N ILE A 482 24.49 -15.68 13.09
CA ILE A 482 25.37 -15.05 12.10
C ILE A 482 26.82 -15.53 12.23
N PHE A 483 27.27 -15.85 13.45
CA PHE A 483 28.68 -16.17 13.75
C PHE A 483 28.88 -17.56 14.35
N GLY A 484 27.81 -18.34 14.54
CA GLY A 484 27.88 -19.67 15.13
C GLY A 484 28.54 -20.70 14.22
N PRO A 485 29.22 -21.72 14.78
CA PRO A 485 29.84 -22.79 13.99
C PRO A 485 28.83 -23.84 13.48
N VAL A 486 27.56 -23.74 13.87
CA VAL A 486 26.46 -24.64 13.53
C VAL A 486 25.28 -23.80 13.10
N SER A 487 24.53 -24.26 12.11
CA SER A 487 23.36 -23.54 11.62
C SER A 487 22.29 -23.39 12.72
N CYS A 488 21.64 -22.24 12.76
CA CYS A 488 20.61 -21.92 13.75
C CYS A 488 19.17 -22.08 13.25
N ASP A 489 18.97 -22.59 12.03
CA ASP A 489 17.67 -22.72 11.35
C ASP A 489 16.60 -23.47 12.18
N ASN A 490 17.05 -24.45 12.97
CA ASN A 490 16.24 -25.25 13.90
C ASN A 490 16.40 -24.82 15.38
N GLY A 491 17.13 -23.73 15.64
CA GLY A 491 17.47 -23.19 16.95
C GLY A 491 18.95 -23.25 17.31
N ILE A 492 19.31 -22.73 18.48
CA ILE A 492 20.66 -22.70 19.05
C ILE A 492 20.98 -24.08 19.65
N GLN A 493 21.59 -24.97 18.84
CA GLN A 493 21.87 -26.37 19.24
C GLN A 493 23.11 -26.56 20.12
N LEU A 494 24.03 -25.59 20.14
CA LEU A 494 25.22 -25.60 20.99
C LEU A 494 25.03 -24.64 22.17
N ASP A 495 25.66 -24.96 23.31
CA ASP A 495 25.65 -24.16 24.54
C ASP A 495 26.34 -22.79 24.31
N TRP A 496 25.67 -21.89 23.61
CA TRP A 496 26.18 -20.55 23.28
C TRP A 496 25.92 -19.64 24.48
N LYS A 497 26.98 -19.42 25.27
CA LYS A 497 26.90 -18.65 26.54
C LYS A 497 25.80 -19.12 27.51
N GLY A 498 25.42 -20.39 27.51
CA GLY A 498 24.36 -20.91 28.38
C GLY A 498 22.96 -20.98 27.75
N LEU A 499 22.75 -20.44 26.54
CA LEU A 499 21.48 -20.52 25.82
C LEU A 499 21.36 -21.87 25.07
N LYS A 500 20.24 -22.56 25.26
CA LYS A 500 19.92 -23.87 24.65
C LYS A 500 18.48 -23.89 24.18
N ASP A 501 18.24 -23.26 23.05
CA ASP A 501 16.89 -23.03 22.56
C ASP A 501 16.67 -23.64 21.20
N ASN A 502 15.60 -24.42 21.08
CA ASN A 502 15.07 -24.69 19.75
C ASN A 502 14.33 -23.43 19.24
N ARG A 503 14.01 -23.41 17.96
CA ARG A 503 13.25 -22.33 17.31
C ARG A 503 12.01 -21.90 18.10
N THR A 504 11.23 -22.85 18.60
CA THR A 504 10.00 -22.60 19.37
C THR A 504 10.30 -21.87 20.68
N ALA A 505 11.28 -22.33 21.46
CA ALA A 505 11.64 -21.72 22.74
C ALA A 505 12.14 -20.27 22.58
N ALA A 506 12.88 -20.00 21.49
CA ALA A 506 13.33 -18.63 21.17
C ALA A 506 12.13 -17.71 20.86
N ILE A 507 11.19 -18.17 20.04
CA ILE A 507 9.96 -17.44 19.71
C ILE A 507 9.10 -17.22 20.97
N GLU A 508 8.89 -18.27 21.78
CA GLU A 508 8.13 -18.20 23.04
C GLU A 508 8.72 -17.16 24.01
N ARG A 509 10.05 -17.09 24.13
CA ARG A 509 10.69 -16.04 24.94
C ARG A 509 10.46 -14.64 24.41
N ALA A 510 10.60 -14.42 23.10
CA ALA A 510 10.32 -13.10 22.52
C ALA A 510 8.90 -12.61 22.86
N LEU A 511 7.94 -13.55 22.88
CA LEU A 511 6.55 -13.28 23.19
C LEU A 511 6.27 -13.14 24.70
N ALA A 512 7.10 -13.77 25.55
CA ALA A 512 6.99 -13.69 27.00
C ALA A 512 7.40 -12.33 27.59
N VAL A 513 8.02 -11.45 26.79
CA VAL A 513 8.46 -10.11 27.19
C VAL A 513 7.29 -9.11 27.36
N GLN A 514 6.13 -9.40 26.75
CA GLN A 514 4.97 -8.51 26.73
C GLN A 514 4.55 -7.94 28.11
N PRO A 515 4.34 -8.73 29.17
CA PRO A 515 3.93 -8.21 30.48
C PRO A 515 4.96 -7.26 31.09
N ASP A 516 6.25 -7.57 30.99
CA ASP A 516 7.32 -6.76 31.59
C ASP A 516 7.43 -5.39 30.88
N VAL A 517 7.28 -5.37 29.55
CA VAL A 517 7.22 -4.11 28.78
C VAL A 517 5.98 -3.31 29.14
N ALA A 518 4.84 -3.95 29.38
CA ALA A 518 3.62 -3.25 29.82
C ALA A 518 3.84 -2.57 31.17
N ASP A 519 4.52 -3.23 32.11
CA ASP A 519 4.87 -2.65 33.41
C ASP A 519 5.83 -1.45 33.29
N VAL A 520 6.83 -1.54 32.41
CA VAL A 520 7.70 -0.39 32.10
C VAL A 520 6.86 0.78 31.57
N LEU A 521 5.94 0.55 30.62
CA LEU A 521 5.10 1.60 30.05
C LEU A 521 4.18 2.27 31.08
N ARG A 522 3.55 1.49 31.97
CA ARG A 522 2.75 2.02 33.09
C ARG A 522 3.62 2.84 34.05
N ALA A 523 4.81 2.36 34.36
CA ALA A 523 5.74 3.06 35.23
C ALA A 523 6.24 4.37 34.61
N VAL A 524 6.54 4.39 33.31
CA VAL A 524 6.84 5.62 32.54
C VAL A 524 5.68 6.62 32.67
N ASP A 525 4.44 6.18 32.44
CA ASP A 525 3.27 7.06 32.58
C ASP A 525 3.14 7.62 34.00
N SER A 526 3.30 6.78 35.02
CA SER A 526 3.28 7.22 36.41
C SER A 526 4.40 8.23 36.72
N ALA A 527 5.57 8.08 36.11
CA ALA A 527 6.71 8.95 36.34
C ALA A 527 6.53 10.33 35.69
N VAL A 528 5.94 10.38 34.50
CA VAL A 528 5.88 11.60 33.68
C VAL A 528 4.51 12.27 33.62
N ASN A 529 3.44 11.57 33.99
CA ASN A 529 2.05 12.05 33.90
C ASN A 529 1.28 12.03 35.23
N ASP A 530 1.91 11.77 36.38
CA ASP A 530 1.26 12.04 37.67
C ASP A 530 0.89 13.53 37.81
N ALA A 531 0.02 13.82 38.78
CA ALA A 531 -0.44 15.17 39.07
C ALA A 531 0.71 16.20 39.21
N SER A 532 1.84 15.82 39.79
CA SER A 532 3.01 16.68 40.02
C SER A 532 3.80 16.95 38.76
N ALA A 533 4.13 15.92 37.98
CA ALA A 533 4.80 16.08 36.70
C ALA A 533 3.93 16.90 35.71
N ARG A 534 2.61 16.63 35.66
CA ARG A 534 1.68 17.41 34.84
C ARG A 534 1.64 18.88 35.25
N ARG A 535 1.62 19.21 36.54
CA ARG A 535 1.67 20.61 37.01
C ARG A 535 2.91 21.33 36.49
N ASN A 536 4.09 20.70 36.54
CA ASN A 536 5.33 21.28 36.03
C ASN A 536 5.32 21.46 34.50
N ARG A 537 4.48 20.71 33.78
CA ARG A 537 4.26 20.83 32.34
C ARG A 537 2.97 21.60 31.99
N GLY A 538 2.47 22.45 32.89
CA GLY A 538 1.30 23.30 32.64
C GLY A 538 -0.01 22.52 32.44
N GLY A 539 -0.13 21.36 33.08
CA GLY A 539 -1.29 20.47 33.00
C GLY A 539 -1.30 19.50 31.82
N LYS A 540 -0.34 19.62 30.88
CA LYS A 540 -0.28 18.80 29.67
C LYS A 540 0.19 17.37 29.96
N VAL A 541 -0.40 16.42 29.25
CA VAL A 541 0.01 15.01 29.22
C VAL A 541 1.18 14.86 28.23
N ALA A 542 2.22 14.12 28.62
CA ALA A 542 3.29 13.73 27.71
C ALA A 542 2.92 12.40 27.04
N PRO A 543 2.89 12.30 25.70
CA PRO A 543 2.74 11.02 25.02
C PRO A 543 3.98 10.14 25.26
N ILE A 544 3.74 8.83 25.30
CA ILE A 544 4.74 7.79 25.46
C ILE A 544 4.78 7.01 24.16
N VAL A 545 5.92 7.01 23.48
CA VAL A 545 6.06 6.48 22.13
C VAL A 545 7.03 5.31 22.18
N LEU A 546 6.48 4.10 22.04
CA LEU A 546 7.26 2.89 21.91
C LEU A 546 7.80 2.80 20.47
N ILE A 547 9.11 2.62 20.37
CA ILE A 547 9.88 2.45 19.14
C ILE A 547 10.20 0.95 19.00
N PRO A 548 9.56 0.25 18.04
CA PRO A 548 9.91 -1.14 17.71
C PRO A 548 11.33 -1.26 17.15
N TYR A 549 11.82 -2.49 17.03
CA TYR A 549 13.14 -2.76 16.47
C TYR A 549 13.08 -2.83 14.94
N PRO A 550 13.96 -2.13 14.19
CA PRO A 550 14.02 -2.25 12.74
C PRO A 550 14.49 -3.64 12.31
N ARG A 551 13.94 -4.15 11.21
CA ARG A 551 14.32 -5.42 10.58
C ARG A 551 15.66 -5.24 9.89
N ILE A 552 16.73 -5.76 10.49
CA ILE A 552 18.10 -5.66 9.97
C ILE A 552 18.45 -6.73 8.92
N LEU A 553 17.54 -7.64 8.61
CA LEU A 553 17.68 -8.72 7.62
C LEU A 553 16.68 -8.51 6.48
N PRO A 554 16.99 -8.94 5.25
CA PRO A 554 16.04 -8.81 4.14
C PRO A 554 14.80 -9.66 4.39
N GLU A 555 13.65 -9.18 3.92
CA GLU A 555 12.44 -9.98 3.85
C GLU A 555 12.64 -11.27 3.03
N THR A 556 11.91 -12.32 3.37
CA THR A 556 12.12 -13.68 2.85
C THR A 556 12.02 -13.77 1.33
N SER A 557 11.19 -12.96 0.67
CA SER A 557 11.11 -12.91 -0.80
C SER A 557 12.37 -12.32 -1.45
N SER A 558 12.96 -11.28 -0.84
CA SER A 558 14.18 -10.63 -1.33
C SER A 558 15.43 -11.46 -1.00
N GLY A 559 15.45 -12.12 0.17
CA GLY A 559 16.54 -12.99 0.60
C GLY A 559 16.60 -14.36 -0.11
N GLN A 560 15.45 -14.91 -0.54
CA GLN A 560 15.39 -16.17 -1.30
C GLN A 560 15.80 -16.01 -2.77
N GLU A 561 15.65 -14.82 -3.36
CA GLU A 561 15.92 -14.56 -4.78
C GLU A 561 17.37 -14.09 -5.07
N ALA A 562 18.18 -13.75 -4.07
CA ALA A 562 19.54 -13.26 -4.25
C ALA A 562 20.50 -14.37 -4.74
N PRO A 563 21.04 -14.30 -5.98
CA PRO A 563 22.00 -15.30 -6.47
C PRO A 563 23.32 -15.15 -5.69
N GLY A 564 23.59 -16.07 -4.75
CA GLY A 564 24.80 -16.06 -3.92
C GLY A 564 24.59 -15.86 -2.42
N GLY A 565 23.35 -15.61 -1.97
CA GLY A 565 23.02 -15.40 -0.56
C GLY A 565 23.55 -14.08 0.02
N CYS A 566 23.03 -13.70 1.18
CA CYS A 566 23.53 -12.58 1.98
C CYS A 566 25.05 -12.72 2.18
N PHE A 567 25.81 -11.65 1.98
CA PHE A 567 27.29 -11.67 2.01
C PHE A 567 27.90 -12.19 3.34
N VAL A 568 27.08 -12.27 4.40
CA VAL A 568 27.47 -12.60 5.78
C VAL A 568 27.47 -14.10 6.10
N GLY A 569 27.21 -14.97 5.11
CA GLY A 569 27.27 -16.43 5.30
C GLY A 569 26.07 -17.06 6.03
N ILE A 570 24.97 -16.32 6.16
CA ILE A 570 23.69 -16.78 6.72
C ILE A 570 22.83 -17.47 5.65
N SER A 571 22.19 -18.59 5.98
CA SER A 571 21.30 -19.32 5.07
C SER A 571 19.92 -18.66 4.94
N ALA A 572 19.17 -19.01 3.89
CA ALA A 572 17.80 -18.51 3.71
C ALA A 572 16.87 -18.96 4.85
N GLU A 573 17.09 -20.17 5.39
CA GLU A 573 16.34 -20.72 6.52
C GLU A 573 16.66 -20.00 7.84
N GLU A 574 17.91 -19.59 8.04
CA GLU A 574 18.35 -18.80 9.19
C GLU A 574 17.82 -17.36 9.12
N VAL A 575 17.82 -16.75 7.93
CA VAL A 575 17.16 -15.46 7.68
C VAL A 575 15.67 -15.57 8.01
N ALA A 576 14.99 -16.64 7.56
CA ALA A 576 13.59 -16.86 7.87
C ALA A 576 13.35 -17.04 9.38
N PHE A 577 14.19 -17.82 10.07
CA PHE A 577 14.09 -17.98 11.52
C PHE A 577 14.29 -16.66 12.28
N LEU A 578 15.34 -15.90 11.95
CA LEU A 578 15.59 -14.62 12.60
C LEU A 578 14.45 -13.63 12.31
N ASN A 579 13.93 -13.60 11.09
CA ASN A 579 12.76 -12.79 10.75
C ASN A 579 11.53 -13.18 11.59
N ASP A 580 11.23 -14.47 11.76
CA ASP A 580 10.16 -14.93 12.66
C ASP A 580 10.37 -14.46 14.11
N PHE A 581 11.62 -14.49 14.58
CA PHE A 581 11.98 -14.01 15.91
C PHE A 581 11.83 -12.49 16.05
N PHE A 582 12.27 -11.71 15.06
CA PHE A 582 12.05 -10.26 14.99
C PHE A 582 10.56 -9.92 15.04
N ASP A 583 9.76 -10.64 14.26
CA ASP A 583 8.33 -10.40 14.18
C ASP A 583 7.63 -10.77 15.48
N ALA A 584 8.03 -11.87 16.14
CA ALA A 584 7.54 -12.26 17.45
C ALA A 584 7.86 -11.21 18.52
N LEU A 585 9.10 -10.72 18.57
CA LEU A 585 9.53 -9.68 19.51
C LEU A 585 8.79 -8.37 19.27
N ASN A 586 8.78 -7.87 18.03
CA ASN A 586 8.09 -6.65 17.67
C ASN A 586 6.59 -6.76 17.93
N THR A 587 5.98 -7.92 17.71
CA THR A 587 4.57 -8.12 18.07
C THR A 587 4.36 -8.04 19.58
N SER A 588 5.21 -8.70 20.36
CA SER A 588 5.16 -8.72 21.84
C SER A 588 5.18 -7.31 22.44
N VAL A 589 6.14 -6.47 22.03
CA VAL A 589 6.27 -5.10 22.56
C VAL A 589 5.12 -4.20 22.09
N GLN A 590 4.66 -4.35 20.85
CA GLN A 590 3.55 -3.57 20.33
C GLN A 590 2.21 -3.93 20.99
N LEU A 591 2.02 -5.21 21.30
CA LEU A 591 0.90 -5.70 22.09
C LEU A 591 0.93 -5.15 23.52
N ALA A 592 2.10 -5.02 24.14
CA ALA A 592 2.24 -4.35 25.45
C ALA A 592 1.74 -2.91 25.39
N ALA A 593 2.17 -2.15 24.39
CA ALA A 593 1.70 -0.78 24.17
C ALA A 593 0.19 -0.70 23.92
N TYR A 594 -0.37 -1.63 23.13
CA TYR A 594 -1.80 -1.71 22.90
C TYR A 594 -2.59 -1.97 24.20
N THR A 595 -2.16 -2.93 25.01
CA THR A 595 -2.78 -3.26 26.31
C THR A 595 -2.80 -2.03 27.22
N VAL A 596 -1.66 -1.37 27.38
CA VAL A 596 -1.53 -0.19 28.26
C VAL A 596 -2.32 1.01 27.69
N ARG A 597 -2.39 1.17 26.37
CA ARG A 597 -3.24 2.19 25.74
C ARG A 597 -4.73 1.96 26.01
N ASN A 598 -5.18 0.70 25.98
CA ASN A 598 -6.58 0.33 26.27
C ASN A 598 -6.97 0.54 27.75
N GLU A 599 -5.99 0.56 28.66
CA GLU A 599 -6.19 0.97 30.06
C GLU A 599 -6.34 2.50 30.22
N GLY A 600 -6.17 3.28 29.14
CA GLY A 600 -6.37 4.74 29.11
C GLY A 600 -5.08 5.55 29.24
N HIS A 601 -3.92 4.90 29.17
CA HIS A 601 -2.62 5.56 29.16
C HIS A 601 -2.30 6.18 27.78
N PRO A 602 -1.53 7.29 27.71
CA PRO A 602 -1.18 7.98 26.47
C PRO A 602 -0.01 7.29 25.74
N VAL A 603 -0.14 5.99 25.49
CA VAL A 603 0.89 5.16 24.84
C VAL A 603 0.60 5.00 23.35
N TYR A 604 1.65 5.10 22.54
CA TYR A 604 1.65 5.01 21.09
C TYR A 604 2.78 4.10 20.61
N VAL A 605 2.64 3.58 19.39
CA VAL A 605 3.62 2.70 18.72
C VAL A 605 3.94 3.28 17.34
N VAL A 606 5.20 3.18 16.94
CA VAL A 606 5.68 3.60 15.60
C VAL A 606 5.99 2.35 14.74
N PRO A 607 4.98 1.71 14.13
CA PRO A 607 5.18 0.47 13.36
C PRO A 607 6.11 0.66 12.16
N ASP A 608 6.09 1.84 11.53
CA ASP A 608 6.91 2.20 10.35
C ASP A 608 8.43 2.05 10.58
N VAL A 609 8.89 2.01 11.84
CA VAL A 609 10.30 1.78 12.17
C VAL A 609 10.74 0.34 11.85
N VAL A 610 9.83 -0.64 11.92
CA VAL A 610 10.16 -2.05 11.65
C VAL A 610 10.75 -2.22 10.25
N ASP A 611 10.19 -1.51 9.27
CA ASP A 611 10.58 -1.65 7.87
C ASP A 611 11.56 -0.56 7.41
N ALA A 612 12.08 0.27 8.33
CA ALA A 612 12.91 1.42 7.98
C ALA A 612 14.21 1.07 7.22
N PHE A 613 14.69 -0.17 7.33
CA PHE A 613 15.90 -0.66 6.68
C PHE A 613 15.60 -1.51 5.44
N GLN A 614 14.32 -1.77 5.17
CA GLN A 614 13.90 -2.59 4.04
C GLN A 614 13.74 -1.75 2.77
N PRO A 615 13.90 -2.38 1.59
CA PRO A 615 14.33 -3.77 1.37
C PRO A 615 15.86 -3.96 1.25
N ASP A 616 16.66 -2.90 1.22
CA ASP A 616 18.02 -2.87 0.67
C ASP A 616 19.03 -2.06 1.53
N HIS A 617 18.76 -1.92 2.82
CA HIS A 617 19.68 -1.34 3.82
C HIS A 617 19.87 -2.24 5.04
N THR A 618 19.72 -3.53 4.82
CA THR A 618 19.90 -4.60 5.78
C THR A 618 21.39 -4.95 5.92
N ILE A 619 21.74 -5.88 6.80
CA ILE A 619 23.13 -6.37 6.93
C ILE A 619 23.60 -7.15 5.70
N CYS A 620 22.70 -7.46 4.77
CA CYS A 620 23.03 -8.20 3.55
C CYS A 620 23.59 -7.31 2.44
N GLU A 621 23.43 -6.00 2.56
CA GLU A 621 24.05 -5.01 1.69
C GLU A 621 25.44 -4.65 2.21
N GLY A 622 26.47 -4.98 1.43
CA GLY A 622 27.86 -4.75 1.83
C GLY A 622 28.25 -3.26 1.89
N GLY A 623 29.22 -2.92 2.73
CA GLY A 623 29.83 -1.59 2.77
C GLY A 623 28.94 -0.49 3.36
N SER A 624 28.97 0.72 2.77
CA SER A 624 28.24 1.90 3.27
C SER A 624 26.73 1.89 2.97
N GLN A 625 26.21 0.78 2.44
CA GLN A 625 24.79 0.64 2.11
C GLN A 625 24.00 0.02 3.27
N SER A 626 24.58 -0.75 4.18
CA SER A 626 23.83 -1.22 5.35
C SER A 626 23.52 -0.08 6.32
N TYR A 627 22.29 -0.03 6.84
CA TYR A 627 21.89 0.85 7.96
C TYR A 627 22.15 0.23 9.33
N ALA A 628 22.56 -1.03 9.38
CA ALA A 628 23.12 -1.65 10.57
C ALA A 628 24.65 -1.71 10.49
N VAL A 629 25.34 -1.61 11.62
CA VAL A 629 26.80 -1.82 11.66
C VAL A 629 27.11 -3.29 11.37
N PHE A 630 27.72 -3.52 10.22
CA PHE A 630 28.25 -4.82 9.81
C PHE A 630 29.56 -4.65 9.02
N ASP A 631 30.57 -5.47 9.30
CA ASP A 631 31.89 -5.39 8.65
C ASP A 631 31.94 -6.22 7.35
N ASN A 632 32.67 -5.73 6.35
CA ASN A 632 32.82 -6.42 5.07
C ASN A 632 33.62 -7.75 5.23
N TRP A 633 32.95 -8.87 4.98
CA TRP A 633 33.41 -10.28 5.08
C TRP A 633 34.63 -10.65 4.23
N ASP A 634 34.98 -9.89 3.19
CA ASP A 634 36.11 -10.17 2.26
C ASP A 634 37.49 -10.26 2.95
N LYS A 635 37.59 -9.93 4.24
CA LYS A 635 38.85 -9.89 5.02
C LYS A 635 38.84 -10.75 6.29
N VAL A 636 37.78 -11.52 6.56
CA VAL A 636 37.63 -12.23 7.85
C VAL A 636 38.19 -13.65 7.77
N SER A 637 39.31 -13.90 8.47
CA SER A 637 39.81 -15.26 8.74
C SER A 637 39.22 -15.80 10.06
N THR A 638 39.24 -17.12 10.27
CA THR A 638 38.72 -17.78 11.50
C THR A 638 39.37 -17.28 12.80
N LEU A 639 40.53 -16.60 12.73
CA LEU A 639 41.20 -15.94 13.86
C LEU A 639 40.67 -14.53 14.18
N HIS A 640 39.68 -14.00 13.44
CA HIS A 640 39.12 -12.64 13.62
C HIS A 640 37.67 -12.59 14.09
N ILE A 641 36.97 -13.73 14.22
CA ILE A 641 35.59 -13.78 14.73
C ILE A 641 35.51 -13.22 16.16
N SER A 642 36.47 -13.55 17.02
CA SER A 642 36.55 -13.02 18.39
C SER A 642 36.84 -11.51 18.46
N ALA A 643 37.47 -10.93 17.43
CA ALA A 643 37.69 -9.49 17.33
C ALA A 643 36.45 -8.75 16.78
N LEU A 644 35.66 -9.40 15.92
CA LEU A 644 34.37 -8.91 15.42
C LEU A 644 33.29 -8.90 16.50
N LEU A 645 33.21 -9.97 17.30
CA LEU A 645 32.31 -10.07 18.45
C LEU A 645 32.65 -9.07 19.58
N GLY A 646 33.82 -8.46 19.53
CA GLY A 646 34.26 -7.42 20.46
C GLY A 646 34.02 -5.99 19.95
N LYS A 647 33.48 -5.80 18.74
CA LYS A 647 33.14 -4.47 18.22
C LYS A 647 31.82 -3.99 18.82
N SER A 648 31.87 -2.83 19.48
CA SER A 648 30.67 -2.11 19.94
C SER A 648 29.75 -1.81 18.74
N GLY A 649 28.45 -2.05 18.93
CA GLY A 649 27.39 -1.73 17.97
C GLY A 649 27.16 -2.66 16.79
N LEU A 650 27.78 -3.83 16.73
CA LEU A 650 27.44 -4.85 15.73
C LEU A 650 25.91 -5.13 15.73
N LEU A 651 25.31 -5.23 14.54
CA LEU A 651 23.86 -5.43 14.32
C LEU A 651 22.94 -4.29 14.78
N HIS A 652 23.49 -3.20 15.31
CA HIS A 652 22.73 -2.02 15.71
C HIS A 652 22.65 -0.99 14.58
N PRO A 653 21.65 -0.10 14.58
CA PRO A 653 21.60 1.03 13.66
C PRO A 653 22.91 1.83 13.69
N ASN A 654 23.48 2.08 12.52
CA ASN A 654 24.53 3.09 12.39
C ASN A 654 23.89 4.49 12.31
N ARG A 655 24.71 5.52 12.07
CA ARG A 655 24.23 6.90 11.94
C ARG A 655 23.11 7.04 10.90
N ASP A 656 23.27 6.42 9.74
CA ASP A 656 22.29 6.50 8.65
C ASP A 656 21.01 5.69 9.00
N GLY A 657 21.17 4.57 9.70
CA GLY A 657 20.04 3.81 10.27
C GLY A 657 19.24 4.61 11.29
N HIS A 658 19.88 5.38 12.17
CA HIS A 658 19.18 6.28 13.08
C HIS A 658 18.46 7.43 12.36
N ALA A 659 19.02 7.95 11.27
CA ALA A 659 18.34 8.91 10.41
C ALA A 659 17.10 8.29 9.72
N ALA A 660 17.20 7.04 9.23
CA ALA A 660 16.07 6.32 8.66
C ALA A 660 14.95 6.07 9.70
N MET A 661 15.31 5.67 10.92
CA MET A 661 14.35 5.56 12.03
C MET A 661 13.69 6.91 12.36
N ALA A 662 14.45 8.01 12.35
CA ALA A 662 13.93 9.35 12.58
C ALA A 662 12.93 9.81 11.50
N ARG A 663 13.19 9.48 10.23
CA ARG A 663 12.26 9.71 9.11
C ARG A 663 10.99 8.88 9.27
N ALA A 664 11.09 7.60 9.64
CA ALA A 664 9.94 6.73 9.91
C ALA A 664 9.06 7.29 11.05
N ILE A 665 9.66 7.73 12.16
CA ILE A 665 8.94 8.38 13.27
C ILE A 665 8.22 9.65 12.80
N SER A 666 8.90 10.46 11.98
CA SER A 666 8.35 11.73 11.49
C SER A 666 7.20 11.51 10.51
N ALA A 667 7.32 10.55 9.59
CA ALA A 667 6.25 10.13 8.69
C ALA A 667 5.04 9.60 9.46
N TRP A 668 5.26 8.63 10.36
CA TRP A 668 4.22 8.05 11.20
C TRP A 668 3.47 9.11 12.01
N SER A 669 4.17 10.11 12.55
CA SER A 669 3.56 11.14 13.40
C SER A 669 2.50 12.00 12.69
N LYS A 670 2.49 12.02 11.35
CA LYS A 670 1.48 12.71 10.53
C LYS A 670 0.23 11.87 10.27
N SER A 671 0.32 10.55 10.50
CA SER A 671 -0.75 9.57 10.27
C SER A 671 -1.99 9.82 11.14
N ARG A 672 -3.08 9.11 10.84
CA ARG A 672 -4.27 9.12 11.72
C ARG A 672 -4.02 8.39 13.03
N ALA A 673 -3.16 7.36 13.03
CA ALA A 673 -2.82 6.59 14.22
C ALA A 673 -2.19 7.46 15.32
N ALA A 674 -1.36 8.43 14.92
CA ALA A 674 -0.78 9.43 15.81
C ALA A 674 -1.80 10.44 16.39
N ARG A 675 -3.02 10.55 15.84
CA ARG A 675 -4.03 11.54 16.26
C ARG A 675 -5.03 11.01 17.30
N LYS A 676 -5.10 9.69 17.50
CA LYS A 676 -6.01 9.07 18.49
C LYS A 676 -5.30 8.93 19.84
N VAL A 677 -5.71 9.74 20.81
CA VAL A 677 -5.99 9.39 22.22
C VAL A 677 -6.04 10.70 23.04
N THR A 678 -7.11 10.85 23.82
CA THR A 678 -7.16 11.79 24.95
C THR A 678 -7.19 10.94 26.22
N SER A 679 -6.12 10.97 26.99
CA SER A 679 -6.05 10.26 28.26
C SER A 679 -6.91 10.98 29.30
N ASN A 680 -7.85 10.26 29.92
CA ASN A 680 -8.73 10.77 30.97
C ASN A 680 -8.26 10.38 32.39
N ALA A 681 -7.27 9.49 32.52
CA ALA A 681 -6.75 9.03 33.80
C ALA A 681 -5.55 9.88 34.24
N VAL A 682 -5.45 10.17 35.53
CA VAL A 682 -4.24 10.75 36.14
C VAL A 682 -3.57 9.64 36.95
N PRO A 683 -2.43 9.09 36.51
CA PRO A 683 -1.76 8.03 37.24
C PRO A 683 -1.23 8.57 38.59
N THR A 684 -1.02 7.67 39.54
CA THR A 684 -0.42 8.00 40.84
C THR A 684 1.02 7.50 40.85
N TRP A 685 1.96 8.36 41.25
CA TRP A 685 3.36 7.99 41.42
C TRP A 685 3.53 7.01 42.58
N ASN A 686 4.19 5.87 42.34
CA ASN A 686 4.56 4.90 43.37
C ASN A 686 6.09 4.82 43.51
N PRO A 687 6.69 5.34 44.60
CA PRO A 687 8.14 5.27 44.80
C PRO A 687 8.65 3.84 45.07
N ASP A 688 7.79 2.93 45.49
CA ASP A 688 8.16 1.55 45.82
C ASP A 688 8.48 0.70 44.58
N LEU A 689 8.26 1.24 43.37
CA LEU A 689 8.67 0.62 42.11
C LEU A 689 10.18 0.60 41.90
N VAL A 690 10.94 1.44 42.62
CA VAL A 690 12.41 1.53 42.48
C VAL A 690 13.09 0.52 43.41
N GLY A 691 13.92 -0.35 42.86
CA GLY A 691 14.75 -1.28 43.65
C GLY A 691 14.01 -2.48 44.26
N ASN A 692 12.74 -2.69 43.91
CA ASN A 692 11.95 -3.85 44.33
C ASN A 692 11.50 -4.64 43.09
N GLU A 693 11.31 -5.96 43.24
CA GLU A 693 10.53 -6.74 42.28
C GLU A 693 9.13 -6.12 42.21
N VAL A 694 8.75 -5.63 41.04
CA VAL A 694 7.40 -5.12 40.79
C VAL A 694 6.46 -6.30 41.05
N PRO A 695 5.55 -6.23 42.04
CA PRO A 695 4.60 -7.30 42.25
C PRO A 695 3.78 -7.45 40.98
N TRP A 696 3.70 -8.67 40.44
CA TRP A 696 2.79 -9.01 39.35
C TRP A 696 1.41 -8.42 39.67
N ILE A 697 1.03 -7.37 38.94
CA ILE A 697 -0.35 -6.90 38.97
C ILE A 697 -1.10 -7.90 38.10
N GLU A 698 -1.82 -8.83 38.75
CA GLU A 698 -2.90 -9.56 38.10
C GLU A 698 -3.81 -8.53 37.43
N THR A 699 -3.62 -8.35 36.12
CA THR A 699 -4.44 -7.42 35.37
C THR A 699 -5.78 -8.10 35.21
N VAL A 700 -6.71 -7.73 36.10
CA VAL A 700 -8.11 -8.10 36.04
C VAL A 700 -8.70 -7.44 34.80
N ALA A 701 -8.68 -8.14 33.67
CA ALA A 701 -9.59 -7.86 32.58
C ALA A 701 -11.02 -8.09 33.12
N THR A 702 -11.77 -7.01 33.36
CA THR A 702 -13.19 -7.11 33.72
C THR A 702 -14.08 -6.58 32.60
N ASN A 703 -14.88 -7.51 32.08
CA ASN A 703 -16.19 -7.39 31.39
C ASN A 703 -16.22 -6.72 30.00
N LEU A 704 -16.89 -7.24 28.96
CA LEU A 704 -17.61 -8.49 28.69
C LEU A 704 -18.02 -8.44 27.20
N LEU A 705 -18.04 -9.57 26.47
CA LEU A 705 -19.21 -10.14 25.75
C LEU A 705 -18.83 -11.38 24.90
N VAL A 706 -19.67 -12.41 25.04
CA VAL A 706 -19.69 -13.81 24.52
C VAL A 706 -21.04 -13.97 23.78
N PRO A 707 -21.33 -14.88 22.80
CA PRO A 707 -20.80 -16.24 22.47
C PRO A 707 -20.35 -16.45 21.00
N ASP A 708 -19.65 -17.52 20.57
CA ASP A 708 -19.82 -18.96 20.85
C ASP A 708 -18.52 -19.71 21.25
N HIS A 709 -18.73 -20.76 22.04
CA HIS A 709 -17.74 -21.54 22.78
C HIS A 709 -17.00 -22.55 21.89
N ALA A 710 -15.69 -22.36 21.68
CA ALA A 710 -14.81 -23.43 21.25
C ALA A 710 -14.27 -24.16 22.49
N ALA A 711 -14.62 -25.43 22.66
CA ALA A 711 -13.95 -26.30 23.64
C ALA A 711 -12.82 -27.03 22.93
N ALA A 712 -11.60 -26.98 23.50
CA ALA A 712 -10.46 -27.72 22.99
C ALA A 712 -9.77 -28.47 24.15
N SER A 713 -9.12 -29.59 23.85
CA SER A 713 -8.35 -30.31 24.89
C SER A 713 -6.97 -29.70 25.05
N ALA A 714 -6.41 -29.74 26.26
CA ALA A 714 -4.97 -29.54 26.45
C ALA A 714 -4.20 -30.54 25.56
N GLY A 715 -3.22 -30.08 24.78
CA GLY A 715 -2.53 -30.88 23.74
C GLY A 715 -3.29 -31.03 22.41
N GLY A 716 -4.50 -30.47 22.31
CA GLY A 716 -5.37 -30.44 21.13
C GLY A 716 -5.05 -29.28 20.19
N SER A 717 -6.02 -28.88 19.37
CA SER A 717 -5.85 -27.78 18.41
C SER A 717 -7.03 -26.83 18.42
N VAL A 718 -6.78 -25.58 18.05
CA VAL A 718 -7.79 -24.54 17.86
C VAL A 718 -7.61 -23.90 16.49
N THR A 719 -8.70 -23.79 15.72
CA THR A 719 -8.71 -23.06 14.45
C THR A 719 -9.15 -21.64 14.69
N VAL A 720 -8.35 -20.69 14.24
CA VAL A 720 -8.60 -19.26 14.36
C VAL A 720 -8.90 -18.69 12.98
N ARG A 721 -9.93 -17.85 12.90
CA ARG A 721 -10.30 -17.11 11.67
C ARG A 721 -10.46 -15.63 11.96
N ARG A 722 -9.78 -14.78 11.20
CA ARG A 722 -9.83 -13.32 11.29
C ARG A 722 -9.79 -12.71 9.88
N SER A 723 -10.37 -11.53 9.72
CA SER A 723 -10.29 -10.71 8.51
C SER A 723 -10.14 -9.24 8.88
N GLY A 724 -9.67 -8.40 7.95
CA GLY A 724 -9.48 -6.97 8.19
C GLY A 724 -8.15 -6.60 8.84
N LEU A 725 -7.18 -7.50 8.80
CA LEU A 725 -5.78 -7.16 9.08
C LEU A 725 -5.13 -6.51 7.85
N SER A 726 -3.99 -5.87 8.03
CA SER A 726 -3.18 -5.33 6.93
C SER A 726 -2.65 -6.51 6.10
N PRO A 727 -2.85 -6.53 4.77
CA PRO A 727 -2.34 -7.61 3.92
C PRO A 727 -0.84 -7.83 4.10
N GLY A 728 -0.42 -9.08 4.26
CA GLY A 728 0.99 -9.44 4.48
C GLY A 728 1.50 -9.20 5.91
N SER A 729 0.72 -8.59 6.81
CA SER A 729 1.13 -8.42 8.21
C SER A 729 1.04 -9.73 9.00
N GLN A 730 1.93 -9.91 9.99
CA GLN A 730 1.82 -11.01 10.94
C GLN A 730 0.67 -10.77 11.93
N ALA A 731 -0.04 -11.86 12.23
CA ALA A 731 -1.01 -11.97 13.28
C ALA A 731 -0.53 -12.99 14.31
N VAL A 732 -0.54 -12.63 15.59
CA VAL A 732 -0.15 -13.54 16.68
C VAL A 732 -1.40 -14.08 17.35
N VAL A 733 -1.42 -15.40 17.53
CA VAL A 733 -2.49 -16.11 18.24
C VAL A 733 -1.96 -16.60 19.57
N ARG A 734 -2.57 -16.15 20.66
CA ARG A 734 -2.16 -16.52 22.02
C ARG A 734 -3.33 -16.84 22.93
N LEU A 735 -3.03 -17.48 24.04
CA LEU A 735 -3.92 -17.57 25.21
C LEU A 735 -3.53 -16.46 26.18
N ASP A 736 -4.49 -15.68 26.68
CA ASP A 736 -4.21 -14.56 27.61
C ASP A 736 -4.29 -14.97 29.09
N SER A 737 -5.11 -15.96 29.40
CA SER A 737 -5.33 -16.53 30.74
C SER A 737 -4.13 -17.29 31.29
N SER A 738 -3.32 -17.85 30.39
CA SER A 738 -1.92 -18.20 30.63
C SER A 738 -1.19 -17.65 29.40
N PRO A 739 -0.37 -16.57 29.51
CA PRO A 739 0.26 -15.90 28.37
C PRO A 739 1.13 -16.90 27.60
N THR A 740 0.50 -17.59 26.66
CA THR A 740 1.05 -18.75 25.95
C THR A 740 0.70 -18.54 24.49
N VAL A 741 1.71 -18.31 23.68
CA VAL A 741 1.50 -18.13 22.25
C VAL A 741 1.29 -19.48 21.59
N LEU A 742 0.21 -19.58 20.83
CA LEU A 742 -0.15 -20.79 20.10
C LEU A 742 0.53 -20.83 18.73
N GLY A 743 0.83 -19.64 18.16
CA GLY A 743 1.63 -19.46 16.96
C GLY A 743 1.40 -18.10 16.32
N THR A 744 1.99 -17.93 15.13
CA THR A 744 1.79 -16.76 14.27
C THR A 744 1.14 -17.18 12.95
N ALA A 745 0.46 -16.25 12.29
CA ALA A 745 -0.12 -16.42 10.97
C ALA A 745 0.18 -15.16 10.13
N VAL A 746 0.30 -15.29 8.81
CA VAL A 746 0.41 -14.13 7.92
C VAL A 746 -0.96 -13.84 7.33
N ALA A 747 -1.38 -12.57 7.39
CA ALA A 747 -2.60 -12.13 6.74
C ALA A 747 -2.46 -12.24 5.22
N ASP A 748 -3.43 -12.87 4.56
CA ASP A 748 -3.48 -13.02 3.11
C ASP A 748 -3.62 -11.66 2.39
N GLU A 749 -3.63 -11.68 1.06
CA GLU A 749 -3.76 -10.47 0.22
C GLU A 749 -5.04 -9.66 0.46
N PHE A 750 -6.03 -10.25 1.14
CA PHE A 750 -7.29 -9.61 1.53
C PHE A 750 -7.36 -9.27 3.03
N GLY A 751 -6.26 -9.43 3.77
CA GLY A 751 -6.21 -9.17 5.20
C GLY A 751 -6.84 -10.27 6.06
N GLY A 752 -6.97 -11.48 5.52
CA GLY A 752 -7.55 -12.66 6.15
C GLY A 752 -6.52 -13.59 6.79
N VAL A 753 -6.86 -14.19 7.93
CA VAL A 753 -6.10 -15.24 8.62
C VAL A 753 -7.05 -16.39 8.90
N ALA A 754 -6.66 -17.62 8.52
CA ALA A 754 -7.45 -18.83 8.77
C ALA A 754 -6.53 -20.02 9.03
N GLU A 755 -6.04 -20.16 10.27
CA GLU A 755 -4.98 -21.12 10.61
C GLU A 755 -5.32 -21.93 11.86
N THR A 756 -4.70 -23.12 12.00
CA THR A 756 -4.95 -24.03 13.12
C THR A 756 -3.71 -24.19 13.97
N PHE A 757 -3.85 -23.86 15.25
CA PHE A 757 -2.75 -23.85 16.22
C PHE A 757 -2.90 -25.00 17.21
N ARG A 758 -1.78 -25.51 17.69
CA ARG A 758 -1.77 -26.55 18.73
C ARG A 758 -1.74 -25.90 20.11
N ILE A 759 -2.60 -26.38 21.00
CA ILE A 759 -2.62 -25.94 22.39
C ILE A 759 -1.61 -26.78 23.16
N PRO A 760 -0.65 -26.18 23.89
CA PRO A 760 0.29 -26.94 24.72
C PRO A 760 -0.43 -27.82 25.74
N ALA A 761 0.18 -28.97 26.06
CA ALA A 761 -0.45 -29.98 26.92
C ALA A 761 -0.45 -29.59 28.41
N ASP A 762 0.37 -28.62 28.77
CA ASP A 762 0.58 -28.05 30.10
C ASP A 762 -0.31 -26.83 30.39
N VAL A 763 -1.07 -26.35 29.40
CA VAL A 763 -2.04 -25.27 29.62
C VAL A 763 -3.09 -25.73 30.65
N PRO A 764 -3.34 -24.94 31.72
CA PRO A 764 -4.30 -25.29 32.76
C PRO A 764 -5.69 -25.60 32.20
N VAL A 765 -6.37 -26.59 32.75
CA VAL A 765 -7.79 -26.86 32.42
C VAL A 765 -8.64 -25.73 33.01
N GLY A 766 -9.55 -25.15 32.21
CA GLY A 766 -10.35 -24.01 32.66
C GLY A 766 -10.87 -23.15 31.51
N GLU A 767 -11.38 -21.97 31.86
CA GLU A 767 -11.76 -20.94 30.88
C GLU A 767 -10.52 -20.15 30.47
N HIS A 768 -10.38 -19.91 29.17
CA HIS A 768 -9.27 -19.18 28.57
C HIS A 768 -9.77 -18.21 27.50
N HIS A 769 -8.90 -17.29 27.10
CA HIS A 769 -9.16 -16.39 25.96
C HIS A 769 -8.13 -16.62 24.88
N VAL A 770 -8.57 -17.03 23.68
CA VAL A 770 -7.72 -16.97 22.49
C VAL A 770 -7.75 -15.55 21.96
N VAL A 771 -6.59 -14.91 21.84
CA VAL A 771 -6.44 -13.57 21.31
C VAL A 771 -5.70 -13.64 19.99
N VAL A 772 -6.27 -13.01 18.97
CA VAL A 772 -5.62 -12.72 17.69
C VAL A 772 -5.23 -11.25 17.68
N PHE A 773 -3.93 -10.98 17.71
CA PHE A 773 -3.38 -9.64 17.60
C PHE A 773 -2.79 -9.44 16.20
N GLY A 774 -3.00 -8.27 15.60
CA GLY A 774 -2.38 -7.86 14.33
C GLY A 774 -2.59 -6.36 14.09
N PHE A 775 -2.33 -5.88 12.87
CA PHE A 775 -2.52 -4.47 12.50
C PHE A 775 -3.63 -4.34 11.47
N GLU A 776 -4.40 -3.26 11.49
CA GLU A 776 -5.30 -2.88 10.40
C GLU A 776 -4.51 -2.16 9.28
N THR A 777 -5.12 -1.98 8.11
CA THR A 777 -4.49 -1.32 6.94
C THR A 777 -4.00 0.11 7.17
N ASP A 778 -4.46 0.77 8.23
CA ASP A 778 -4.04 2.12 8.63
C ASP A 778 -2.92 2.12 9.70
N GLY A 779 -2.39 0.94 10.03
CA GLY A 779 -1.33 0.75 11.02
C GLY A 779 -1.82 0.70 12.47
N GLU A 780 -3.13 0.75 12.73
CA GLU A 780 -3.65 0.62 14.08
C GLU A 780 -3.57 -0.85 14.56
N PRO A 781 -2.99 -1.12 15.74
CA PRO A 781 -3.03 -2.45 16.33
C PRO A 781 -4.47 -2.83 16.69
N VAL A 782 -4.86 -4.06 16.35
CA VAL A 782 -6.16 -4.64 16.67
C VAL A 782 -5.97 -6.00 17.35
N ALA A 783 -6.65 -6.20 18.46
CA ALA A 783 -6.73 -7.49 19.13
C ALA A 783 -8.18 -7.95 19.22
N VAL A 784 -8.44 -9.19 18.83
CA VAL A 784 -9.76 -9.82 18.98
C VAL A 784 -9.61 -11.02 19.90
N ALA A 785 -10.32 -11.00 21.01
CA ALA A 785 -10.36 -12.10 21.98
C ALA A 785 -11.63 -12.95 21.77
N GLN A 786 -11.48 -14.27 21.88
CA GLN A 786 -12.60 -15.21 21.92
C GLN A 786 -12.42 -16.16 23.10
N GLU A 787 -13.47 -16.27 23.92
CA GLU A 787 -13.51 -17.24 25.02
C GLU A 787 -13.45 -18.67 24.49
N MET A 788 -12.66 -19.49 25.17
CA MET A 788 -12.52 -20.91 24.90
C MET A 788 -12.39 -21.68 26.21
N ARG A 789 -12.88 -22.92 26.21
CA ARG A 789 -12.72 -23.79 27.37
C ARG A 789 -11.70 -24.89 27.09
N ILE A 790 -10.66 -24.97 27.91
CA ILE A 790 -9.66 -26.03 27.84
C ILE A 790 -10.08 -27.17 28.76
N VAL A 791 -10.21 -28.37 28.19
CA VAL A 791 -10.63 -29.60 28.90
C VAL A 791 -9.49 -30.62 28.99
N PRO A 792 -9.53 -31.59 29.92
CA PRO A 792 -8.52 -32.63 30.04
C PRO A 792 -8.39 -33.46 28.74
N PRO A 793 -7.19 -34.01 28.44
CA PRO A 793 -7.00 -34.91 27.31
C PRO A 793 -7.94 -36.13 27.42
N GLY A 794 -8.84 -36.31 26.44
CA GLY A 794 -9.72 -37.48 26.35
C GLY A 794 -11.18 -37.30 26.77
N GLU A 795 -11.59 -36.16 27.34
CA GLU A 795 -12.99 -35.96 27.77
C GLU A 795 -13.96 -35.56 26.65
N ILE A 796 -13.49 -35.10 25.49
CA ILE A 796 -14.36 -34.67 24.37
C ILE A 796 -15.23 -35.85 23.86
N TRP A 797 -14.76 -37.10 24.00
CA TRP A 797 -15.50 -38.31 23.63
C TRP A 797 -16.63 -38.70 24.59
N LEU A 798 -16.67 -38.13 25.81
CA LEU A 798 -17.70 -38.41 26.81
C LEU A 798 -18.94 -37.52 26.63
N TRP A 799 -18.81 -36.34 26.02
CA TRP A 799 -19.94 -35.43 25.80
C TRP A 799 -21.07 -36.02 24.93
N PRO A 800 -20.79 -36.77 23.84
CA PRO A 800 -21.81 -37.52 23.13
C PRO A 800 -22.49 -38.60 24.00
N LEU A 801 -21.72 -39.28 24.88
CA LEU A 801 -22.24 -40.33 25.75
C LEU A 801 -23.10 -39.78 26.90
N VAL A 802 -22.76 -38.61 27.44
CA VAL A 802 -23.57 -37.89 28.43
C VAL A 802 -24.85 -37.37 27.78
N ALA A 803 -24.78 -36.82 26.56
CA ALA A 803 -25.97 -36.41 25.81
C ALA A 803 -26.91 -37.60 25.50
N VAL A 804 -26.34 -38.75 25.11
CA VAL A 804 -27.10 -40.01 24.92
C VAL A 804 -27.68 -40.51 26.24
N GLY A 805 -26.94 -40.42 27.36
CA GLY A 805 -27.40 -40.79 28.69
C GLY A 805 -28.57 -39.93 29.18
N ILE A 806 -28.51 -38.61 28.97
CA ILE A 806 -29.61 -37.67 29.27
C ILE A 806 -30.82 -37.95 28.38
N MET A 807 -30.61 -38.21 27.08
CA MET A 807 -31.70 -38.55 26.16
C MET A 807 -32.39 -39.87 26.56
N LEU A 808 -31.63 -40.88 26.99
CA LEU A 808 -32.18 -42.14 27.52
C LEU A 808 -32.90 -41.96 28.86
N LEU A 809 -32.43 -41.06 29.73
CA LEU A 809 -33.11 -40.68 30.97
C LEU A 809 -34.43 -39.94 30.71
N LEU A 810 -34.47 -39.05 29.70
CA LEU A 810 -35.69 -38.36 29.28
C LEU A 810 -36.70 -39.30 28.59
N LEU A 811 -36.21 -40.26 27.79
CA LEU A 811 -37.05 -41.29 27.17
C LEU A 811 -37.61 -42.27 28.20
N SER A 812 -36.83 -42.67 29.20
CA SER A 812 -37.30 -43.56 30.27
C SER A 812 -38.27 -42.87 31.23
N THR A 813 -38.05 -41.60 31.58
CA THR A 813 -39.02 -40.81 32.36
C THR A 813 -40.31 -40.54 31.56
N GLY A 814 -40.20 -40.29 30.25
CA GLY A 814 -41.35 -40.21 29.35
C GLY A 814 -42.14 -41.53 29.26
N ALA A 815 -41.45 -42.67 29.18
CA ALA A 815 -42.06 -44.00 29.15
C ALA A 815 -42.73 -44.36 30.50
N LEU A 816 -42.12 -44.01 31.64
CA LEU A 816 -42.71 -44.20 32.97
C LEU A 816 -43.96 -43.33 33.18
N LEU A 817 -43.96 -42.08 32.68
CA LEU A 817 -45.12 -41.20 32.74
C LEU A 817 -46.26 -41.67 31.82
N LEU A 818 -45.94 -42.27 30.66
CA LEU A 818 -46.92 -42.90 29.75
C LEU A 818 -47.49 -44.21 30.32
N ALA A 819 -46.68 -45.02 31.00
CA ALA A 819 -47.12 -46.24 31.66
C ALA A 819 -48.05 -45.95 32.85
N ARG A 820 -47.77 -44.90 33.63
CA ARG A 820 -48.64 -44.44 34.73
C ARG A 820 -49.98 -43.87 34.26
N LYS A 821 -50.10 -43.47 32.99
CA LYS A 821 -51.35 -42.93 32.39
C LYS A 821 -52.24 -44.02 31.79
N ARG A 822 -51.75 -45.26 31.66
CA ARG A 822 -52.48 -46.43 31.13
C ARG A 822 -52.81 -47.48 32.19
N ALA A 823 -52.48 -47.23 33.46
CA ALA A 823 -52.83 -48.07 34.60
C ALA A 823 -54.04 -47.50 35.36
#